data_AF-A0A552ZNE4-F1
#
_entry.id   AF-A0A552ZNE4-F1
#
_cell.length_a   1.000
_cell.length_b   1.000
_cell.length_c   1.000
_cell.angle_alpha   90.00
_cell.angle_beta   90.00
_cell.angle_gamma   90.00
#
_symmetry.space_group_name_H-M   'P 1'
#
loop_
_entity.id
_entity.type
_entity.pdbx_description
1 polymer ?
#
loop_
_entity_poly.entity_id
_entity_poly.type
_entity_poly.pdbx_seq_one_letter_code
_entity_poly.pdbx_strand_id
1 'polypeptide(L)'
;MIRTLPLRVAPATGEALDSWLETIATRCDAPLGAVVRAVGIEGGPTVFWRRVVELTERECQDVAYATGIDTAAVAATTLAHYDGTALAINHRRHQLKHAFPFGCRSWSRYCPACLRETDGRWQLHWRLGWTFACIRHRCLLADRCPRCDRPQRKKFPHYTEVPQPSRCGGNLKAPCGADLASARIMQLAAAHPLIEAQKQIYEIIADNRAAFGLYAAQPCPARVALTDIKALACRILAYAADNGLAAIEPVCVLPHDADPPPVSWRYRHNTAEMNAPQAALDAGVAITAALTVLRADDVAAAAEKVRWLVAGRVKRGSGQALAAYARDERLISSVLLKVFAPTAGSALTGAHMQLRYRTTLAVPAPPTSAHARLHRRARRTPSILWPDWSLRLQTRESHYWHLRCALSTATLLVGTTASVADATSILGTVIDANSATKAIQQLQHSPHWKGVCTAVTRLSQYLDDTPTPINYERRRRLNYATLLTPDRWVQICRQTGALPGKSRGQKALVARAHLYQKISGRPATDILQGTPPALREDLVQRVANFPRRVTPHVARLLAEESRRFLRANHIHEPPTWSPPLELVADLDLPGPDPALIKIEQLHDIAADMTVPIGAIARHFNVSTHTVRFLLDEYPTEPRASSAVERARTQLCPAITAETLEQLYVQQGLNLNQIAAQFGTTRFTVARLLHRDGVVIRHRPPPPDGDWLYEQHIIKRRTLADIADEAGVQPRAVHAWKKRHLGAAESDVAADRPRSPSGRFDRSVLQPWFAQDTPSPWLTHYVETLRHPTMQAAAQHLGIKPATLRYRIRALERIFGAPLLLRARHGLALRPTALGEEVAHAITELIGLNTVEAGQPST
;
A
#
# COMPACT_ATOMS: atom_id res chain seq x y z
N MET A 1 -72.72 10.89 -29.67
CA MET A 1 -72.34 12.31 -29.85
C MET A 1 -72.35 12.95 -28.47
N ILE A 2 -71.23 13.51 -28.04
CA ILE A 2 -71.10 14.13 -26.71
C ILE A 2 -71.76 15.50 -26.73
N ARG A 3 -72.42 15.86 -25.62
CA ARG A 3 -73.10 17.15 -25.45
C ARG A 3 -72.42 17.92 -24.35
N THR A 4 -72.54 19.24 -24.38
CA THR A 4 -72.07 20.07 -23.29
C THR A 4 -72.91 19.87 -22.03
N LEU A 5 -72.28 19.89 -20.86
CA LEU A 5 -72.98 19.78 -19.59
C LEU A 5 -73.82 21.05 -19.32
N PRO A 6 -75.03 20.90 -18.73
CA PRO A 6 -75.90 22.02 -18.39
C PRO A 6 -75.33 22.88 -17.25
N LEU A 7 -74.58 22.26 -16.32
CA LEU A 7 -73.83 22.93 -15.28
C LEU A 7 -72.34 22.71 -15.51
N ARG A 8 -71.60 23.82 -15.66
CA ARG A 8 -70.15 23.81 -15.89
C ARG A 8 -69.46 24.44 -14.70
N VAL A 9 -68.45 23.75 -14.19
CA VAL A 9 -67.65 24.16 -13.05
C VAL A 9 -66.20 24.04 -13.48
N ALA A 10 -65.41 25.10 -13.35
CA ALA A 10 -63.99 25.01 -13.63
C ALA A 10 -63.27 24.14 -12.56
N PRO A 11 -62.21 23.40 -12.95
CA PRO A 11 -61.35 22.74 -11.97
C PRO A 11 -60.63 23.79 -11.11
N ALA A 12 -60.48 23.53 -9.82
CA ALA A 12 -59.61 24.34 -8.97
C ALA A 12 -58.13 24.13 -9.36
N THR A 13 -57.26 25.09 -9.06
CA THR A 13 -55.82 24.96 -9.31
C THR A 13 -55.28 23.70 -8.63
N GLY A 14 -54.65 22.82 -9.42
CA GLY A 14 -54.06 21.56 -8.93
C GLY A 14 -55.08 20.46 -8.59
N GLU A 15 -56.36 20.66 -8.88
CA GLU A 15 -57.42 19.68 -8.60
C GLU A 15 -57.27 18.40 -9.45
N ALA A 16 -57.50 17.24 -8.83
CA ALA A 16 -57.50 15.97 -9.53
C ALA A 16 -58.78 15.77 -10.36
N LEU A 17 -58.67 15.10 -11.52
CA LEU A 17 -59.79 14.83 -12.43
C LEU A 17 -60.98 14.18 -11.69
N ASP A 18 -60.72 13.23 -10.81
CA ASP A 18 -61.78 12.55 -10.04
C ASP A 18 -62.48 13.48 -9.06
N SER A 19 -61.76 14.38 -8.40
CA SER A 19 -62.35 15.40 -7.53
C SER A 19 -63.23 16.39 -8.31
N TRP A 20 -62.72 16.81 -9.47
CA TRP A 20 -63.41 17.79 -10.29
C TRP A 20 -64.73 17.24 -10.83
N LEU A 21 -64.72 16.01 -11.35
CA LEU A 21 -65.93 15.34 -11.83
C LEU A 21 -66.89 14.97 -10.69
N GLU A 22 -66.39 14.64 -9.49
CA GLU A 22 -67.23 14.51 -8.31
C GLU A 22 -67.94 15.81 -7.97
N THR A 23 -67.25 16.96 -8.06
CA THR A 23 -67.89 18.26 -7.78
C THR A 23 -68.97 18.59 -8.80
N ILE A 24 -68.76 18.30 -10.08
CA ILE A 24 -69.78 18.45 -11.11
C ILE A 24 -70.97 17.53 -10.81
N ALA A 25 -70.71 16.27 -10.44
CA ALA A 25 -71.75 15.29 -10.08
C ALA A 25 -72.58 15.73 -8.87
N THR A 26 -71.96 16.24 -7.81
CA THR A 26 -72.66 16.81 -6.65
C THR A 26 -73.55 18.00 -7.04
N ARG A 27 -73.06 18.91 -7.89
CA ARG A 27 -73.87 20.07 -8.33
C ARG A 27 -75.02 19.71 -9.27
N CYS A 28 -74.85 18.67 -10.07
CA CYS A 28 -75.88 18.14 -10.96
C CYS A 28 -76.85 17.18 -10.26
N ASP A 29 -76.66 16.89 -8.97
CA ASP A 29 -77.37 15.84 -8.23
C ASP A 29 -77.42 14.51 -8.99
N ALA A 30 -76.27 14.12 -9.55
CA ALA A 30 -76.15 12.97 -10.45
C ALA A 30 -75.10 11.96 -9.94
N PRO A 31 -75.28 10.65 -10.21
CA PRO A 31 -74.25 9.67 -9.98
C PRO A 31 -72.94 10.00 -10.69
N LEU A 32 -71.79 9.82 -10.04
CA LEU A 32 -70.47 10.10 -10.63
C LEU A 32 -70.29 9.43 -12.00
N GLY A 33 -70.66 8.15 -12.12
CA GLY A 33 -70.54 7.40 -13.37
C GLY A 33 -71.43 7.91 -14.49
N ALA A 34 -72.53 8.59 -14.18
CA ALA A 34 -73.35 9.26 -15.20
C ALA A 34 -72.63 10.49 -15.77
N VAL A 35 -72.00 11.31 -14.91
CA VAL A 35 -71.18 12.45 -15.33
C VAL A 35 -69.95 11.99 -16.11
N VAL A 36 -69.24 10.96 -15.64
CA VAL A 36 -68.06 10.40 -16.32
C VAL A 36 -68.40 9.92 -17.74
N ARG A 37 -69.54 9.24 -17.92
CA ARG A 37 -70.03 8.88 -19.27
C ARG A 37 -70.45 10.09 -20.10
N ALA A 38 -71.08 11.08 -19.48
CA ALA A 38 -71.54 12.29 -20.17
C ALA A 38 -70.37 13.12 -20.72
N VAL A 39 -69.19 13.07 -20.09
CA VAL A 39 -67.96 13.72 -20.58
C VAL A 39 -67.13 12.84 -21.54
N GLY A 40 -67.66 11.70 -21.98
CA GLY A 40 -67.02 10.85 -23.00
C GLY A 40 -66.10 9.76 -22.47
N ILE A 41 -66.05 9.53 -21.15
CA ILE A 41 -65.25 8.45 -20.57
C ILE A 41 -66.15 7.22 -20.38
N GLU A 42 -65.97 6.22 -21.24
CA GLU A 42 -66.74 4.98 -21.18
C GLU A 42 -66.10 3.95 -20.23
N GLY A 43 -66.95 3.22 -19.49
CA GLY A 43 -66.55 2.11 -18.64
C GLY A 43 -66.88 2.28 -17.16
N GLY A 44 -66.43 1.29 -16.38
CA GLY A 44 -66.63 1.23 -14.93
C GLY A 44 -65.52 1.92 -14.13
N PRO A 45 -65.57 1.83 -12.78
CA PRO A 45 -64.65 2.53 -11.88
C PRO A 45 -63.16 2.18 -12.11
N THR A 46 -62.87 0.97 -12.57
CA THR A 46 -61.50 0.53 -12.90
C THR A 46 -60.94 1.27 -14.12
N VAL A 47 -61.77 1.52 -15.13
CA VAL A 47 -61.37 2.28 -16.33
C VAL A 47 -61.21 3.74 -15.96
N PHE A 48 -62.15 4.29 -15.17
CA PHE A 48 -62.06 5.65 -14.68
C PHE A 48 -60.76 5.93 -13.90
N TRP A 49 -60.30 4.99 -13.07
CA TRP A 49 -58.99 5.10 -12.42
C TRP A 49 -57.83 5.25 -13.43
N ARG A 50 -57.86 4.53 -14.56
CA ARG A 50 -56.85 4.68 -15.61
C ARG A 50 -56.89 6.06 -16.26
N ARG A 51 -58.05 6.73 -16.28
CA ARG A 51 -58.21 8.09 -16.82
C ARG A 51 -57.77 9.19 -15.87
N VAL A 52 -57.83 8.93 -14.56
CA VAL A 52 -57.15 9.77 -13.57
C VAL A 52 -55.63 9.70 -13.76
N VAL A 53 -55.11 8.56 -14.22
CA VAL A 53 -53.68 8.43 -14.60
C VAL A 53 -53.41 9.24 -15.87
N GLU A 54 -54.13 8.94 -16.95
CA GLU A 54 -53.93 9.57 -18.26
C GLU A 54 -55.20 9.44 -19.10
N LEU A 55 -55.65 10.57 -19.66
CA LEU A 55 -56.71 10.61 -20.67
C LEU A 55 -56.10 10.33 -22.05
N THR A 56 -56.83 9.61 -22.91
CA THR A 56 -56.49 9.60 -24.33
C THR A 56 -56.73 10.98 -24.94
N GLU A 57 -56.10 11.28 -26.07
CA GLU A 57 -56.28 12.56 -26.76
C GLU A 57 -57.75 12.84 -27.07
N ARG A 58 -58.49 11.83 -27.56
CA ARG A 58 -59.93 11.92 -27.79
C ARG A 58 -60.72 12.17 -26.52
N GLU A 59 -60.47 11.43 -25.44
CA GLU A 59 -61.18 11.64 -24.16
C GLU A 59 -60.87 13.03 -23.57
N CYS A 60 -59.66 13.56 -23.77
CA CYS A 60 -59.30 14.91 -23.34
C CYS A 60 -60.11 15.97 -24.11
N GLN A 61 -60.23 15.84 -25.43
CA GLN A 61 -61.05 16.70 -26.28
C GLN A 61 -62.54 16.60 -25.91
N ASP A 62 -63.02 15.39 -25.66
CA ASP A 62 -64.39 15.10 -25.27
C ASP A 62 -64.76 15.74 -23.92
N VAL A 63 -63.87 15.61 -22.91
CA VAL A 63 -64.03 16.26 -21.61
C VAL A 63 -63.96 17.79 -21.75
N ALA A 64 -63.00 18.30 -22.53
CA ALA A 64 -62.85 19.72 -22.79
C ALA A 64 -64.12 20.32 -23.43
N TYR A 65 -64.65 19.66 -24.46
CA TYR A 65 -65.89 20.05 -25.12
C TYR A 65 -67.09 19.99 -24.16
N ALA A 66 -67.25 18.90 -23.42
CA ALA A 66 -68.38 18.71 -22.51
C ALA A 66 -68.40 19.75 -21.38
N THR A 67 -67.24 20.13 -20.86
CA THR A 67 -67.08 21.02 -19.70
C THR A 67 -66.84 22.48 -20.07
N GLY A 68 -66.46 22.77 -21.32
CA GLY A 68 -66.04 24.10 -21.78
C GLY A 68 -64.69 24.54 -21.23
N ILE A 69 -63.84 23.59 -20.80
CA ILE A 69 -62.49 23.85 -20.27
C ILE A 69 -61.45 23.51 -21.32
N ASP A 70 -60.37 24.28 -21.38
CA ASP A 70 -59.29 24.04 -22.32
C ASP A 70 -58.63 22.66 -22.11
N THR A 71 -58.23 22.02 -23.21
CA THR A 71 -57.60 20.68 -23.21
C THR A 71 -56.33 20.61 -22.36
N ALA A 72 -55.51 21.67 -22.31
CA ALA A 72 -54.31 21.67 -21.47
C ALA A 72 -54.67 21.74 -19.98
N ALA A 73 -55.70 22.52 -19.62
CA ALA A 73 -56.22 22.58 -18.26
C ALA A 73 -56.87 21.24 -17.84
N VAL A 74 -57.57 20.56 -18.75
CA VAL A 74 -58.08 19.20 -18.51
C VAL A 74 -56.93 18.21 -18.28
N ALA A 75 -55.92 18.22 -19.16
CA ALA A 75 -54.75 17.34 -19.04
C ALA A 75 -54.01 17.56 -17.71
N ALA A 76 -53.91 18.81 -17.24
CA ALA A 76 -53.29 19.17 -15.96
C ALA A 76 -53.99 18.59 -14.72
N THR A 77 -55.26 18.16 -14.84
CA THR A 77 -55.99 17.46 -13.75
C THR A 77 -55.65 15.97 -13.64
N THR A 78 -54.85 15.43 -14.58
CA THR A 78 -54.45 14.02 -14.61
C THR A 78 -53.01 13.81 -14.14
N LEU A 79 -52.68 12.60 -13.66
CA LEU A 79 -51.32 12.29 -13.20
C LEU A 79 -50.26 12.38 -14.31
N ALA A 80 -50.66 12.37 -15.60
CA ALA A 80 -49.77 12.61 -16.73
C ALA A 80 -49.05 13.97 -16.65
N HIS A 81 -49.61 14.94 -15.92
CA HIS A 81 -48.94 16.20 -15.60
C HIS A 81 -47.58 16.01 -14.89
N TYR A 82 -47.39 14.90 -14.16
CA TYR A 82 -46.17 14.59 -13.42
C TYR A 82 -45.29 13.52 -14.09
N ASP A 83 -45.61 13.13 -15.33
CA ASP A 83 -44.84 12.11 -16.04
C ASP A 83 -43.41 12.58 -16.33
N GLY A 84 -42.44 11.74 -15.93
CA GLY A 84 -41.01 12.05 -16.02
C GLY A 84 -40.45 12.87 -14.86
N THR A 85 -41.27 13.64 -14.13
CA THR A 85 -40.81 14.54 -13.06
C THR A 85 -41.06 14.02 -11.64
N ALA A 86 -42.21 13.41 -11.37
CA ALA A 86 -42.54 12.82 -10.06
C ALA A 86 -43.11 11.38 -10.12
N LEU A 87 -43.45 10.91 -11.31
CA LEU A 87 -43.88 9.54 -11.59
C LEU A 87 -43.48 9.16 -13.03
N ALA A 88 -43.73 7.91 -13.42
CA ALA A 88 -43.57 7.48 -14.80
C ALA A 88 -44.79 6.70 -15.27
N ILE A 89 -45.23 6.92 -16.51
CA ILE A 89 -46.39 6.26 -17.12
C ILE A 89 -45.97 5.30 -18.23
N ASN A 90 -46.71 4.21 -18.36
CA ASN A 90 -46.73 3.35 -19.53
C ASN A 90 -47.93 3.74 -20.39
N HIS A 91 -47.72 4.64 -21.35
CA HIS A 91 -48.77 5.19 -22.20
C HIS A 91 -49.55 4.11 -22.98
N ARG A 92 -48.92 2.97 -23.31
CA ARG A 92 -49.63 1.86 -23.99
C ARG A 92 -50.68 1.19 -23.11
N ARG A 93 -50.49 1.21 -21.78
CA ARG A 93 -51.39 0.56 -20.81
C ARG A 93 -52.18 1.57 -19.97
N HIS A 94 -51.88 2.87 -20.09
CA HIS A 94 -52.37 3.93 -19.21
C HIS A 94 -52.19 3.57 -17.73
N GLN A 95 -50.97 3.12 -17.40
CA GLN A 95 -50.63 2.60 -16.08
C GLN A 95 -49.32 3.20 -15.57
N LEU A 96 -49.23 3.37 -14.26
CA LEU A 96 -48.03 3.84 -13.59
C LEU A 96 -46.92 2.78 -13.64
N LYS A 97 -45.69 3.19 -13.91
CA LYS A 97 -44.49 2.35 -13.78
C LYS A 97 -44.00 2.39 -12.34
N HIS A 98 -43.92 1.22 -11.71
CA HIS A 98 -43.40 1.08 -10.34
C HIS A 98 -41.91 1.42 -10.19
N ALA A 99 -41.17 1.52 -11.30
CA ALA A 99 -39.74 1.83 -11.29
C ALA A 99 -39.41 3.29 -10.92
N PHE A 100 -40.38 4.21 -10.93
CA PHE A 100 -40.12 5.60 -10.52
C PHE A 100 -40.00 5.71 -8.99
N PRO A 101 -38.99 6.43 -8.45
CA PRO A 101 -38.80 6.56 -7.01
C PRO A 101 -40.00 7.24 -6.35
N PHE A 102 -40.59 6.61 -5.33
CA PHE A 102 -41.79 7.08 -4.60
C PHE A 102 -42.85 7.75 -5.50
N GLY A 103 -43.19 7.12 -6.62
CA GLY A 103 -44.19 7.62 -7.57
C GLY A 103 -45.60 7.73 -6.98
N CYS A 104 -46.64 7.56 -7.79
CA CYS A 104 -48.01 7.72 -7.31
C CYS A 104 -48.45 6.57 -6.38
N ARG A 105 -49.18 6.93 -5.32
CA ARG A 105 -49.88 6.03 -4.41
C ARG A 105 -51.19 5.56 -5.04
N SER A 106 -51.63 4.37 -4.67
CA SER A 106 -52.96 3.85 -5.06
C SER A 106 -54.12 4.48 -4.29
N TRP A 107 -53.84 5.44 -3.42
CA TRP A 107 -54.78 6.16 -2.54
C TRP A 107 -54.26 7.60 -2.37
N SER A 108 -55.06 8.50 -1.82
CA SER A 108 -54.67 9.91 -1.63
C SER A 108 -54.57 10.28 -0.16
N ARG A 109 -53.53 11.06 0.18
CA ARG A 109 -53.49 11.87 1.40
C ARG A 109 -54.43 13.07 1.26
N TYR A 110 -54.67 13.77 2.36
CA TYR A 110 -55.45 15.01 2.33
C TYR A 110 -55.12 15.98 3.44
N CYS A 111 -55.40 17.26 3.20
CA CYS A 111 -55.43 18.29 4.23
C CYS A 111 -56.89 18.56 4.63
N PRO A 112 -57.29 18.31 5.88
CA PRO A 112 -58.64 18.60 6.36
C PRO A 112 -59.06 20.06 6.22
N ALA A 113 -58.13 21.00 6.39
CA ALA A 113 -58.39 22.42 6.22
C ALA A 113 -58.64 22.80 4.76
N CYS A 114 -57.83 22.29 3.81
CA CYS A 114 -58.12 22.45 2.38
C CYS A 114 -59.49 21.88 2.01
N LEU A 115 -59.83 20.67 2.47
CA LEU A 115 -61.14 20.08 2.16
C LEU A 115 -62.28 20.94 2.71
N ARG A 116 -62.13 21.52 3.90
CA ARG A 116 -63.13 22.43 4.48
C ARG A 116 -63.28 23.72 3.67
N GLU A 117 -62.17 24.35 3.29
CA GLU A 117 -62.16 25.63 2.58
C GLU A 117 -62.66 25.52 1.13
N THR A 118 -62.52 24.35 0.53
CA THR A 118 -62.82 24.15 -0.89
C THR A 118 -64.08 23.34 -1.13
N ASP A 119 -64.81 22.98 -0.08
CA ASP A 119 -65.96 22.08 -0.14
C ASP A 119 -65.62 20.72 -0.79
N GLY A 120 -64.50 20.15 -0.34
CA GLY A 120 -64.08 18.80 -0.70
C GLY A 120 -63.30 18.68 -2.00
N ARG A 121 -62.57 19.72 -2.43
CA ARG A 121 -61.69 19.65 -3.61
C ARG A 121 -60.36 18.99 -3.27
N TRP A 122 -60.07 17.85 -3.89
CA TRP A 122 -58.85 17.10 -3.68
C TRP A 122 -57.76 17.47 -4.68
N GLN A 123 -56.57 17.67 -4.14
CA GLN A 123 -55.41 18.05 -4.93
C GLN A 123 -54.73 16.82 -5.55
N LEU A 124 -54.37 16.92 -6.83
CA LEU A 124 -53.72 15.86 -7.60
C LEU A 124 -52.39 15.43 -6.96
N HIS A 125 -51.59 16.41 -6.53
CA HIS A 125 -50.26 16.16 -5.94
C HIS A 125 -50.32 15.39 -4.61
N TRP A 126 -51.46 15.34 -3.91
CA TRP A 126 -51.63 14.52 -2.70
C TRP A 126 -51.56 13.01 -2.96
N ARG A 127 -51.68 12.59 -4.23
CA ARG A 127 -51.49 11.19 -4.65
C ARG A 127 -50.01 10.83 -4.79
N LEU A 128 -49.09 11.79 -4.83
CA LEU A 128 -47.66 11.51 -4.98
C LEU A 128 -47.07 10.93 -3.68
N GLY A 129 -46.16 9.97 -3.81
CA GLY A 129 -45.38 9.42 -2.69
C GLY A 129 -44.56 10.49 -1.95
N TRP A 130 -44.25 11.57 -2.66
CA TRP A 130 -43.46 12.75 -2.31
C TRP A 130 -44.20 13.83 -1.50
N THR A 131 -45.53 13.73 -1.38
CA THR A 131 -46.35 14.73 -0.71
C THR A 131 -46.74 14.27 0.69
N PHE A 132 -46.19 14.89 1.73
CA PHE A 132 -46.41 14.55 3.15
C PHE A 132 -46.91 15.72 4.01
N ALA A 133 -46.71 16.96 3.58
CA ALA A 133 -47.20 18.14 4.30
C ALA A 133 -48.00 19.08 3.38
N CYS A 134 -48.96 19.80 3.97
CA CYS A 134 -49.64 20.92 3.32
C CYS A 134 -48.83 22.20 3.59
N ILE A 135 -48.31 22.83 2.55
CA ILE A 135 -47.55 24.09 2.70
C ILE A 135 -48.45 25.29 2.98
N ARG A 136 -49.72 25.26 2.53
CA ARG A 136 -50.72 26.32 2.75
C ARG A 136 -51.16 26.38 4.21
N HIS A 137 -51.59 25.24 4.74
CA HIS A 137 -52.08 25.13 6.12
C HIS A 137 -51.01 24.72 7.12
N ARG A 138 -49.77 24.53 6.66
CA ARG A 138 -48.60 24.17 7.47
C ARG A 138 -48.88 23.01 8.41
N CYS A 139 -49.34 21.89 7.86
CA CYS A 139 -49.70 20.72 8.65
C CYS A 139 -49.24 19.44 7.97
N LEU A 140 -49.05 18.36 8.75
CA LEU A 140 -48.93 17.03 8.15
C LEU A 140 -50.25 16.62 7.52
N LEU A 141 -50.16 15.96 6.35
CA LEU A 141 -51.34 15.46 5.68
C LEU A 141 -51.88 14.22 6.40
N ALA A 142 -53.20 14.09 6.44
CA ALA A 142 -53.86 12.89 6.94
C ALA A 142 -53.75 11.76 5.91
N ASP A 143 -53.36 10.57 6.38
CA ASP A 143 -53.23 9.37 5.53
C ASP A 143 -54.54 8.56 5.46
N ARG A 144 -55.35 8.62 6.51
CA ARG A 144 -56.47 7.72 6.77
C ARG A 144 -57.68 8.46 7.34
N CYS A 145 -58.85 7.83 7.28
CA CYS A 145 -60.07 8.37 7.88
C CYS A 145 -59.99 8.32 9.42
N PRO A 146 -60.38 9.40 10.14
CA PRO A 146 -60.32 9.45 11.61
C PRO A 146 -61.27 8.46 12.31
N ARG A 147 -62.27 7.91 11.60
CA ARG A 147 -63.24 6.96 12.17
C ARG A 147 -62.94 5.51 11.82
N CYS A 148 -62.72 5.21 10.53
CA CYS A 148 -62.58 3.82 10.08
C CYS A 148 -61.15 3.40 9.71
N ASP A 149 -60.17 4.31 9.87
CA ASP A 149 -58.75 4.10 9.59
C ASP A 149 -58.41 3.62 8.15
N ARG A 150 -59.35 3.76 7.21
CA ARG A 150 -59.12 3.36 5.81
C ARG A 150 -58.45 4.48 5.03
N PRO A 151 -57.52 4.16 4.10
CA PRO A 151 -56.97 5.14 3.16
C PRO A 151 -58.05 5.61 2.20
N GLN A 152 -58.02 6.89 1.85
CA GLN A 152 -59.05 7.51 1.00
C GLN A 152 -58.69 7.41 -0.49
N ARG A 153 -59.73 7.38 -1.34
CA ARG A 153 -59.60 7.32 -2.80
C ARG A 153 -58.76 6.13 -3.34
N LYS A 154 -58.81 4.99 -2.63
CA LYS A 154 -58.18 3.73 -3.08
C LYS A 154 -58.97 3.02 -4.18
N LYS A 155 -60.28 3.19 -4.16
CA LYS A 155 -61.26 2.70 -5.14
C LYS A 155 -62.32 3.79 -5.33
N PHE A 156 -63.15 3.65 -6.35
CA PHE A 156 -64.39 4.42 -6.52
C PHE A 156 -65.60 3.53 -6.17
N PRO A 157 -65.83 3.22 -4.87
CA PRO A 157 -66.96 2.38 -4.47
C PRO A 157 -68.31 3.04 -4.78
N HIS A 158 -68.36 4.38 -4.83
CA HIS A 158 -69.58 5.18 -4.99
C HIS A 158 -69.76 5.71 -6.40
N TYR A 159 -69.29 4.95 -7.39
CA TYR A 159 -69.37 5.34 -8.80
C TYR A 159 -70.82 5.44 -9.31
N THR A 160 -71.76 4.77 -8.65
CA THR A 160 -73.19 4.76 -8.98
C THR A 160 -74.03 5.66 -8.06
N GLU A 161 -73.41 6.42 -7.17
CA GLU A 161 -74.08 7.29 -6.20
C GLU A 161 -73.69 8.75 -6.43
N VAL A 162 -74.50 9.68 -5.89
CA VAL A 162 -74.14 11.11 -5.85
C VAL A 162 -72.99 11.27 -4.84
N PRO A 163 -71.82 11.77 -5.27
CA PRO A 163 -70.64 11.79 -4.41
C PRO A 163 -70.76 12.81 -3.28
N GLN A 164 -70.08 12.51 -2.17
CA GLN A 164 -69.92 13.40 -1.01
C GLN A 164 -68.41 13.66 -0.80
N PRO A 165 -67.80 14.64 -1.50
CA PRO A 165 -66.34 14.75 -1.64
C PRO A 165 -65.56 14.95 -0.32
N SER A 166 -66.19 15.51 0.71
CA SER A 166 -65.62 15.73 2.05
C SER A 166 -65.86 14.57 3.02
N ARG A 167 -66.54 13.49 2.62
CA ARG A 167 -66.92 12.37 3.49
C ARG A 167 -66.20 11.08 3.11
N CYS A 168 -65.95 10.26 4.13
CA CYS A 168 -65.32 8.96 3.95
C CYS A 168 -66.26 7.99 3.21
N GLY A 169 -65.82 7.53 2.04
CA GLY A 169 -66.56 6.53 1.27
C GLY A 169 -66.61 5.13 1.91
N GLY A 170 -65.69 4.80 2.82
CA GLY A 170 -65.66 3.47 3.46
C GLY A 170 -65.39 2.34 2.45
N ASN A 171 -66.14 1.24 2.54
CA ASN A 171 -66.16 0.17 1.54
C ASN A 171 -67.63 -0.16 1.24
N LEU A 172 -67.93 -0.72 0.06
CA LEU A 172 -69.29 -1.12 -0.36
C LEU A 172 -70.04 -1.92 0.71
N LYS A 173 -69.35 -2.81 1.43
CA LYS A 173 -69.94 -3.65 2.49
C LYS A 173 -70.09 -2.95 3.86
N ALA A 174 -69.45 -1.80 4.04
CA ALA A 174 -69.40 -1.07 5.31
C ALA A 174 -69.12 0.42 5.04
N PRO A 175 -70.17 1.22 4.75
CA PRO A 175 -70.05 2.66 4.56
C PRO A 175 -69.63 3.34 5.87
N CYS A 176 -68.90 4.45 5.78
CA CYS A 176 -68.37 5.16 6.96
C CYS A 176 -68.99 6.54 7.15
N GLY A 177 -69.05 7.36 6.09
CA GLY A 177 -69.67 8.69 6.09
C GLY A 177 -69.02 9.74 6.99
N ALA A 178 -67.90 9.39 7.66
CA ALA A 178 -67.19 10.30 8.54
C ALA A 178 -66.72 11.54 7.80
N ASP A 179 -66.84 12.70 8.45
CA ASP A 179 -66.29 13.94 7.93
C ASP A 179 -64.76 13.86 7.92
N LEU A 180 -64.16 13.97 6.75
CA LEU A 180 -62.71 13.97 6.59
C LEU A 180 -62.11 15.31 7.01
N ALA A 181 -62.88 16.41 6.92
CA ALA A 181 -62.45 17.71 7.41
C ALA A 181 -62.30 17.76 8.94
N SER A 182 -62.83 16.77 9.67
CA SER A 182 -62.67 16.66 11.13
C SER A 182 -61.42 15.88 11.56
N ALA A 183 -60.59 15.40 10.62
CA ALA A 183 -59.41 14.60 10.97
C ALA A 183 -58.40 15.45 11.76
N ARG A 184 -57.91 14.91 12.89
CA ARG A 184 -56.88 15.55 13.69
C ARG A 184 -55.56 15.51 12.93
N ILE A 185 -54.98 16.68 12.70
CA ILE A 185 -53.68 16.84 12.04
C ILE A 185 -52.72 17.59 12.92
N MET A 186 -51.44 17.33 12.69
CA MET A 186 -50.36 18.00 13.38
C MET A 186 -50.06 19.32 12.68
N GLN A 187 -50.13 20.41 13.45
CA GLN A 187 -49.75 21.75 12.99
C GLN A 187 -48.23 21.93 13.08
N LEU A 188 -47.66 22.63 12.10
CA LEU A 188 -46.24 22.86 11.94
C LEU A 188 -45.97 24.37 11.94
N ALA A 189 -44.88 24.77 12.60
CA ALA A 189 -44.42 26.15 12.58
C ALA A 189 -44.07 26.60 11.14
N ALA A 190 -44.08 27.91 10.89
CA ALA A 190 -43.79 28.46 9.56
C ALA A 190 -42.38 28.07 9.06
N ALA A 191 -41.39 28.11 9.94
CA ALA A 191 -40.00 27.71 9.65
C ALA A 191 -39.71 26.22 9.97
N HIS A 192 -40.74 25.37 10.00
CA HIS A 192 -40.54 23.96 10.36
C HIS A 192 -39.80 23.20 9.24
N PRO A 193 -38.75 22.38 9.54
CA PRO A 193 -37.95 21.69 8.53
C PRO A 193 -38.76 20.83 7.54
N LEU A 194 -39.84 20.19 8.01
CA LEU A 194 -40.77 19.43 7.16
C LEU A 194 -41.43 20.29 6.06
N ILE A 195 -41.78 21.55 6.36
CA ILE A 195 -42.40 22.45 5.38
C ILE A 195 -41.37 22.86 4.33
N GLU A 196 -40.15 23.22 4.75
CA GLU A 196 -39.07 23.55 3.83
C GLU A 196 -38.64 22.37 2.95
N ALA A 197 -38.65 21.16 3.51
CA ALA A 197 -38.44 19.94 2.74
C ALA A 197 -39.55 19.71 1.71
N GLN A 198 -40.82 19.91 2.08
CA GLN A 198 -41.95 19.76 1.17
C GLN A 198 -41.90 20.78 0.01
N LYS A 199 -41.55 22.05 0.31
CA LYS A 199 -41.34 23.10 -0.71
C LYS A 199 -40.25 22.70 -1.69
N GLN A 200 -39.09 22.28 -1.19
CA GLN A 200 -37.97 21.84 -2.02
C GLN A 200 -38.36 20.69 -2.97
N ILE A 201 -39.13 19.72 -2.48
CA ILE A 201 -39.62 18.61 -3.31
C ILE A 201 -40.55 19.11 -4.43
N TYR A 202 -41.42 20.09 -4.14
CA TYR A 202 -42.26 20.69 -5.17
C TYR A 202 -41.45 21.48 -6.20
N GLU A 203 -40.44 22.23 -5.78
CA GLU A 203 -39.52 22.92 -6.71
C GLU A 203 -38.79 21.93 -7.62
N ILE A 204 -38.23 20.85 -7.07
CA ILE A 204 -37.55 19.81 -7.87
C ILE A 204 -38.48 19.23 -8.93
N ILE A 205 -39.74 18.94 -8.56
CA ILE A 205 -40.74 18.36 -9.46
C ILE A 205 -41.18 19.37 -10.52
N ALA A 206 -41.49 20.60 -10.12
CA ALA A 206 -42.00 21.64 -11.00
C ALA A 206 -40.96 22.07 -12.04
N ASP A 207 -39.70 22.25 -11.63
CA ASP A 207 -38.62 22.70 -12.50
C ASP A 207 -37.95 21.56 -13.27
N ASN A 208 -38.32 20.30 -12.96
CA ASN A 208 -37.64 19.09 -13.41
C ASN A 208 -36.11 19.13 -13.17
N ARG A 209 -35.67 19.79 -12.09
CA ARG A 209 -34.26 20.12 -11.88
C ARG A 209 -33.92 20.23 -10.40
N ALA A 210 -32.75 19.72 -10.03
CA ALA A 210 -32.14 19.95 -8.73
C ALA A 210 -30.78 20.65 -8.91
N ALA A 211 -30.57 21.76 -8.20
CA ALA A 211 -29.38 22.59 -8.30
C ALA A 211 -28.94 23.16 -6.93
N PHE A 212 -29.02 22.35 -5.86
CA PHE A 212 -28.68 22.74 -4.49
C PHE A 212 -27.65 21.77 -3.89
N GLY A 213 -26.90 22.22 -2.87
CA GLY A 213 -25.94 21.39 -2.13
C GLY A 213 -25.01 20.62 -3.06
N LEU A 214 -24.98 19.29 -2.92
CA LEU A 214 -24.17 18.40 -3.76
C LEU A 214 -24.47 18.49 -5.26
N TYR A 215 -25.65 18.99 -5.64
CA TYR A 215 -26.05 19.19 -7.04
C TYR A 215 -25.72 20.59 -7.58
N ALA A 216 -25.19 21.51 -6.75
CA ALA A 216 -24.95 22.90 -7.17
C ALA A 216 -23.93 22.98 -8.32
N ALA A 217 -22.84 22.21 -8.25
CA ALA A 217 -21.79 22.19 -9.27
C ALA A 217 -22.25 21.50 -10.57
N GLN A 218 -23.10 20.48 -10.46
CA GLN A 218 -23.62 19.74 -11.61
C GLN A 218 -25.12 19.46 -11.39
N PRO A 219 -25.99 20.41 -11.78
CA PRO A 219 -27.42 20.27 -11.67
C PRO A 219 -27.94 19.03 -12.42
N CYS A 220 -28.94 18.37 -11.88
CA CYS A 220 -29.45 17.12 -12.44
C CYS A 220 -30.99 17.13 -12.60
N PRO A 221 -31.56 16.26 -13.45
CA PRO A 221 -33.00 16.13 -13.61
C PRO A 221 -33.69 15.62 -12.33
N ALA A 222 -34.97 15.97 -12.15
CA ALA A 222 -35.75 15.58 -10.96
C ALA A 222 -35.67 14.08 -10.65
N ARG A 223 -35.77 13.23 -11.67
CA ARG A 223 -35.71 11.76 -11.51
C ARG A 223 -34.44 11.29 -10.80
N VAL A 224 -33.29 11.90 -11.08
CA VAL A 224 -32.00 11.54 -10.47
C VAL A 224 -32.01 11.95 -9.00
N ALA A 225 -32.30 13.22 -8.71
CA ALA A 225 -32.36 13.73 -7.34
C ALA A 225 -33.38 12.98 -6.47
N LEU A 226 -34.57 12.70 -6.99
CA LEU A 226 -35.60 11.92 -6.29
C LEU A 226 -35.18 10.46 -6.06
N THR A 227 -34.37 9.88 -6.93
CA THR A 227 -33.79 8.53 -6.72
C THR A 227 -32.80 8.55 -5.57
N ASP A 228 -31.92 9.55 -5.51
CA ASP A 228 -30.95 9.75 -4.42
C ASP A 228 -31.65 10.00 -3.07
N ILE A 229 -32.65 10.88 -3.05
CA ILE A 229 -33.47 11.17 -1.86
C ILE A 229 -34.17 9.90 -1.38
N LYS A 230 -34.78 9.12 -2.29
CA LYS A 230 -35.39 7.83 -1.95
C LYS A 230 -34.36 6.89 -1.33
N ALA A 231 -33.19 6.73 -1.95
CA ALA A 231 -32.16 5.80 -1.48
C ALA A 231 -31.72 6.12 -0.04
N LEU A 232 -31.48 7.39 0.28
CA LEU A 232 -31.18 7.83 1.65
C LEU A 232 -32.38 7.64 2.58
N ALA A 233 -33.56 8.10 2.20
CA ALA A 233 -34.77 8.00 3.02
C ALA A 233 -35.10 6.55 3.41
N CYS A 234 -34.98 5.60 2.48
CA CYS A 234 -35.18 4.18 2.75
C CYS A 234 -34.18 3.64 3.79
N ARG A 235 -32.90 4.05 3.71
CA ARG A 235 -31.87 3.63 4.68
C ARG A 235 -32.11 4.25 6.06
N ILE A 236 -32.51 5.52 6.10
CA ILE A 236 -32.89 6.23 7.32
C ILE A 236 -34.06 5.54 8.01
N LEU A 237 -35.12 5.17 7.27
CA LEU A 237 -36.25 4.41 7.83
C LEU A 237 -35.86 3.01 8.27
N ALA A 238 -34.97 2.33 7.55
CA ALA A 238 -34.45 1.02 7.97
C ALA A 238 -33.68 1.12 9.30
N TYR A 239 -32.92 2.20 9.51
CA TYR A 239 -32.25 2.46 10.78
C TYR A 239 -33.27 2.80 11.90
N ALA A 240 -34.25 3.64 11.60
CA ALA A 240 -35.29 4.00 12.56
C ALA A 240 -36.19 2.81 12.94
N ALA A 241 -36.33 1.80 12.07
CA ALA A 241 -37.01 0.56 12.40
C ALA A 241 -36.34 -0.23 13.53
N ASP A 242 -35.04 -0.03 13.73
CA ASP A 242 -34.25 -0.70 14.78
C ASP A 242 -34.00 0.22 15.99
N ASN A 243 -33.98 1.55 15.81
CA ASN A 243 -33.56 2.52 16.83
C ASN A 243 -34.64 3.56 17.21
N GLY A 244 -35.80 3.54 16.56
CA GLY A 244 -36.85 4.54 16.68
C GLY A 244 -36.61 5.78 15.82
N LEU A 245 -37.68 6.55 15.55
CA LEU A 245 -37.59 7.81 14.79
C LEU A 245 -36.78 8.88 15.54
N ALA A 246 -36.81 8.87 16.89
CA ALA A 246 -36.05 9.76 17.77
C ALA A 246 -34.53 9.71 17.59
N ALA A 247 -34.01 8.60 17.05
CA ALA A 247 -32.58 8.42 16.80
C ALA A 247 -32.11 9.04 15.46
N ILE A 248 -33.00 9.65 14.67
CA ILE A 248 -32.64 10.30 13.41
C ILE A 248 -32.14 11.71 13.68
N GLU A 249 -30.96 12.05 13.13
CA GLU A 249 -30.43 13.42 13.17
C GLU A 249 -30.73 14.17 11.85
N PRO A 250 -31.16 15.45 11.92
CA PRO A 250 -31.40 16.22 13.15
C PRO A 250 -32.73 15.84 13.83
N VAL A 251 -32.71 15.72 15.16
CA VAL A 251 -33.86 15.30 15.98
C VAL A 251 -35.02 16.32 15.94
N CYS A 252 -34.72 17.59 15.63
CA CYS A 252 -35.69 18.70 15.57
C CYS A 252 -36.77 18.55 14.48
N VAL A 253 -36.69 17.51 13.65
CA VAL A 253 -37.73 17.16 12.68
C VAL A 253 -38.92 16.47 13.35
N LEU A 254 -38.75 15.99 14.59
CA LEU A 254 -39.81 15.33 15.33
C LEU A 254 -40.66 16.33 16.13
N PRO A 255 -41.97 16.07 16.25
CA PRO A 255 -42.88 16.87 17.06
C PRO A 255 -42.61 16.64 18.55
N HIS A 256 -42.69 17.69 19.38
CA HIS A 256 -42.43 17.62 20.82
C HIS A 256 -43.43 16.74 21.60
N ASP A 257 -44.63 16.48 21.06
CA ASP A 257 -45.75 15.85 21.78
C ASP A 257 -46.32 14.59 21.09
N ALA A 258 -45.58 13.96 20.17
CA ALA A 258 -46.06 12.78 19.45
C ALA A 258 -45.29 11.52 19.86
N ASP A 259 -45.99 10.53 20.42
CA ASP A 259 -45.47 9.16 20.45
C ASP A 259 -45.28 8.70 19.00
N PRO A 260 -44.03 8.46 18.55
CA PRO A 260 -43.80 8.04 17.18
C PRO A 260 -44.41 6.65 17.01
N PRO A 261 -45.30 6.42 16.02
CA PRO A 261 -45.83 5.10 15.76
C PRO A 261 -44.67 4.13 15.45
N PRO A 262 -44.82 2.82 15.75
CA PRO A 262 -43.78 1.84 15.45
C PRO A 262 -43.51 1.82 13.94
N VAL A 263 -42.25 2.08 13.60
CA VAL A 263 -41.75 2.07 12.22
C VAL A 263 -41.93 0.67 11.63
N SER A 264 -42.56 0.58 10.45
CA SER A 264 -42.97 -0.70 9.86
C SER A 264 -41.81 -1.70 9.70
N TRP A 265 -42.02 -2.96 10.09
CA TRP A 265 -41.06 -4.06 9.91
C TRP A 265 -40.59 -4.21 8.44
N ARG A 266 -41.42 -3.78 7.47
CA ARG A 266 -41.12 -3.81 6.04
C ARG A 266 -39.85 -3.04 5.67
N TYR A 267 -39.46 -2.08 6.49
CA TYR A 267 -38.27 -1.26 6.26
C TYR A 267 -36.95 -1.99 6.61
N ARG A 268 -36.98 -3.16 7.27
CA ARG A 268 -35.77 -3.88 7.72
C ARG A 268 -35.04 -4.67 6.65
N HIS A 269 -35.71 -5.09 5.56
CA HIS A 269 -35.20 -6.18 4.72
C HIS A 269 -34.93 -5.87 3.23
N ASN A 270 -35.31 -4.71 2.67
CA ASN A 270 -34.99 -4.39 1.27
C ASN A 270 -35.10 -2.89 0.93
N THR A 271 -34.01 -2.11 1.05
CA THR A 271 -34.05 -0.64 0.86
C THR A 271 -34.20 -0.20 -0.60
N ALA A 272 -33.80 -1.01 -1.58
CA ALA A 272 -33.78 -0.64 -3.00
C ALA A 272 -35.19 -0.70 -3.64
N GLU A 273 -35.99 -1.71 -3.27
CA GLU A 273 -37.32 -1.95 -3.80
C GLU A 273 -38.45 -1.36 -2.94
N MET A 274 -38.09 -0.57 -1.93
CA MET A 274 -39.08 0.04 -1.02
C MET A 274 -40.03 0.99 -1.77
N ASN A 275 -41.33 0.76 -1.53
CA ASN A 275 -42.41 1.68 -1.90
C ASN A 275 -42.36 2.94 -1.03
N ALA A 276 -43.10 3.98 -1.45
CA ALA A 276 -43.24 5.21 -0.67
C ALA A 276 -43.72 4.91 0.76
N PRO A 277 -43.18 5.61 1.79
CA PRO A 277 -43.55 5.37 3.18
C PRO A 277 -45.05 5.55 3.40
N GLN A 278 -45.71 4.69 4.18
CA GLN A 278 -47.17 4.75 4.29
C GLN A 278 -47.64 6.01 5.04
N ALA A 279 -47.03 6.30 6.20
CA ALA A 279 -47.38 7.47 7.00
C ALA A 279 -46.75 8.75 6.44
N ALA A 280 -47.47 9.86 6.55
CA ALA A 280 -46.97 11.19 6.20
C ALA A 280 -45.77 11.58 7.07
N LEU A 281 -45.81 11.24 8.37
CA LEU A 281 -44.71 11.49 9.30
C LEU A 281 -43.42 10.76 8.87
N ASP A 282 -43.47 9.44 8.61
CA ASP A 282 -42.32 8.66 8.14
C ASP A 282 -41.68 9.28 6.88
N ALA A 283 -42.53 9.63 5.91
CA ALA A 283 -42.08 10.25 4.67
C ALA A 283 -41.42 11.60 4.95
N GLY A 284 -42.06 12.45 5.75
CA GLY A 284 -41.55 13.77 6.09
C GLY A 284 -40.21 13.71 6.80
N VAL A 285 -40.09 12.90 7.86
CA VAL A 285 -38.85 12.76 8.63
C VAL A 285 -37.71 12.25 7.76
N ALA A 286 -37.93 11.15 7.02
CA ALA A 286 -36.89 10.52 6.23
C ALA A 286 -36.43 11.39 5.04
N ILE A 287 -37.37 12.04 4.34
CA ILE A 287 -37.05 12.94 3.22
C ILE A 287 -36.33 14.19 3.73
N THR A 288 -36.75 14.76 4.87
CA THR A 288 -36.10 15.94 5.45
C THR A 288 -34.67 15.65 5.89
N ALA A 289 -34.44 14.51 6.55
CA ALA A 289 -33.10 14.08 6.91
C ALA A 289 -32.23 13.80 5.66
N ALA A 290 -32.78 13.14 4.64
CA ALA A 290 -32.08 12.93 3.36
C ALA A 290 -31.70 14.26 2.68
N LEU A 291 -32.62 15.23 2.61
CA LEU A 291 -32.34 16.56 2.07
C LEU A 291 -31.30 17.32 2.88
N THR A 292 -31.26 17.13 4.21
CA THR A 292 -30.24 17.75 5.07
C THR A 292 -28.83 17.28 4.74
N VAL A 293 -28.68 15.98 4.40
CA VAL A 293 -27.44 15.39 3.90
C VAL A 293 -27.09 15.94 2.52
N LEU A 294 -28.04 15.93 1.59
CA LEU A 294 -27.82 16.37 0.19
C LEU A 294 -27.58 17.88 0.04
N ARG A 295 -28.03 18.69 1.00
CA ARG A 295 -27.75 20.13 1.09
C ARG A 295 -26.32 20.46 1.54
N ALA A 296 -25.51 19.47 1.89
CA ALA A 296 -24.11 19.73 2.20
C ALA A 296 -23.35 20.24 0.96
N ASP A 297 -22.30 21.03 1.20
CA ASP A 297 -21.51 21.66 0.12
C ASP A 297 -20.63 20.66 -0.61
N ASP A 298 -20.20 19.59 0.08
CA ASP A 298 -19.37 18.54 -0.49
C ASP A 298 -19.66 17.16 0.12
N VAL A 299 -19.09 16.13 -0.51
CA VAL A 299 -19.27 14.72 -0.12
C VAL A 299 -18.73 14.43 1.29
N ALA A 300 -17.72 15.17 1.77
CA ALA A 300 -17.17 14.99 3.11
C ALA A 300 -18.13 15.54 4.17
N ALA A 301 -18.67 16.74 3.97
CA ALA A 301 -19.70 17.32 4.84
C ALA A 301 -20.98 16.47 4.84
N ALA A 302 -21.39 15.95 3.68
CA ALA A 302 -22.51 15.01 3.60
C ALA A 302 -22.24 13.71 4.39
N ALA A 303 -21.02 13.19 4.32
CA ALA A 303 -20.62 11.98 5.04
C ALA A 303 -20.68 12.16 6.55
N GLU A 304 -20.26 13.32 7.08
CA GLU A 304 -20.40 13.62 8.52
C GLU A 304 -21.88 13.62 8.94
N LYS A 305 -22.75 14.26 8.15
CA LYS A 305 -24.20 14.31 8.43
C LYS A 305 -24.91 12.96 8.38
N VAL A 306 -24.32 11.94 7.76
CA VAL A 306 -24.88 10.58 7.67
C VAL A 306 -24.11 9.56 8.51
N ARG A 307 -23.08 9.99 9.27
CA ARG A 307 -22.20 9.10 10.04
C ARG A 307 -22.98 8.27 11.07
N TRP A 308 -23.99 8.85 11.72
CA TRP A 308 -24.88 8.18 12.68
C TRP A 308 -25.58 6.94 12.08
N LEU A 309 -25.92 6.98 10.79
CA LEU A 309 -26.59 5.89 10.08
C LEU A 309 -25.70 4.66 9.91
N VAL A 310 -24.39 4.90 9.77
CA VAL A 310 -23.38 3.86 9.46
C VAL A 310 -22.78 3.29 10.76
N ALA A 311 -22.59 4.11 11.79
CA ALA A 311 -21.91 3.75 13.04
C ALA A 311 -22.47 2.47 13.70
N GLY A 312 -23.79 2.26 13.67
CA GLY A 312 -24.43 1.05 14.21
C GLY A 312 -24.14 -0.25 13.45
N ARG A 313 -23.86 -0.17 12.14
CA ARG A 313 -23.62 -1.35 11.27
C ARG A 313 -22.16 -1.78 11.19
N VAL A 314 -21.21 -0.88 11.49
CA VAL A 314 -19.76 -1.20 11.48
C VAL A 314 -19.42 -2.33 12.45
N LYS A 315 -20.11 -2.41 13.60
CA LYS A 315 -19.94 -3.48 14.60
C LYS A 315 -20.21 -4.90 14.07
N ARG A 316 -20.92 -5.06 12.94
CA ARG A 316 -21.28 -6.38 12.36
C ARG A 316 -20.39 -6.83 11.19
N GLY A 317 -19.43 -6.02 10.75
CA GLY A 317 -18.50 -6.37 9.67
C GLY A 317 -18.41 -5.31 8.57
N SER A 318 -17.38 -4.47 8.63
CA SER A 318 -17.27 -3.27 7.79
C SER A 318 -17.11 -3.53 6.29
N GLY A 319 -16.54 -4.68 5.89
CA GLY A 319 -16.42 -5.05 4.48
C GLY A 319 -17.74 -5.37 3.78
N GLN A 320 -18.70 -6.00 4.49
CA GLN A 320 -20.03 -6.29 3.95
C GLN A 320 -20.84 -4.99 3.80
N ALA A 321 -20.70 -4.07 4.75
CA ALA A 321 -21.35 -2.76 4.69
C ALA A 321 -20.89 -1.96 3.46
N LEU A 322 -19.57 -1.85 3.22
CA LEU A 322 -19.01 -1.20 2.04
C LEU A 322 -19.54 -1.81 0.72
N ALA A 323 -19.60 -3.14 0.62
CA ALA A 323 -20.11 -3.82 -0.57
C ALA A 323 -21.61 -3.58 -0.78
N ALA A 324 -22.39 -3.43 0.28
CA ALA A 324 -23.81 -3.09 0.19
C ALA A 324 -24.03 -1.62 -0.25
N TYR A 325 -23.19 -0.69 0.22
CA TYR A 325 -23.25 0.73 -0.18
C TYR A 325 -22.74 0.96 -1.61
N ALA A 326 -21.88 0.08 -2.12
CA ALA A 326 -21.39 0.12 -3.50
C ALA A 326 -22.47 -0.15 -4.57
N ARG A 327 -23.63 -0.67 -4.18
CA ARG A 327 -24.75 -0.98 -5.09
C ARG A 327 -25.71 0.19 -5.28
N ASP A 328 -25.56 1.27 -4.51
CA ASP A 328 -26.39 2.46 -4.65
C ASP A 328 -25.98 3.30 -5.87
N GLU A 329 -26.82 4.28 -6.21
CA GLU A 329 -26.50 5.31 -7.18
C GLU A 329 -25.18 6.02 -6.83
N ARG A 330 -24.49 6.50 -7.87
CA ARG A 330 -23.09 6.95 -7.79
C ARG A 330 -22.86 7.96 -6.65
N LEU A 331 -23.73 8.97 -6.52
CA LEU A 331 -23.59 10.02 -5.51
C LEU A 331 -23.76 9.48 -4.09
N ILE A 332 -24.85 8.75 -3.85
CA ILE A 332 -25.16 8.17 -2.53
C ILE A 332 -24.09 7.17 -2.10
N SER A 333 -23.61 6.36 -3.05
CA SER A 333 -22.49 5.46 -2.82
C SER A 333 -21.25 6.24 -2.36
N SER A 334 -20.88 7.33 -3.05
CA SER A 334 -19.74 8.17 -2.64
C SER A 334 -19.88 8.74 -1.23
N VAL A 335 -21.06 9.25 -0.86
CA VAL A 335 -21.35 9.78 0.48
C VAL A 335 -21.20 8.69 1.54
N LEU A 336 -21.82 7.52 1.34
CA LEU A 336 -21.78 6.42 2.31
C LEU A 336 -20.38 5.79 2.43
N LEU A 337 -19.63 5.70 1.33
CA LEU A 337 -18.24 5.24 1.34
C LEU A 337 -17.30 6.23 2.04
N LYS A 338 -17.57 7.54 1.92
CA LYS A 338 -16.76 8.60 2.53
C LYS A 338 -16.80 8.55 4.06
N VAL A 339 -17.86 8.03 4.67
CA VAL A 339 -17.93 7.79 6.14
C VAL A 339 -16.79 6.89 6.63
N PHE A 340 -16.29 6.00 5.78
CA PHE A 340 -15.18 5.09 6.09
C PHE A 340 -13.80 5.68 5.82
N ALA A 341 -13.73 6.96 5.47
CA ALA A 341 -12.47 7.70 5.48
C ALA A 341 -11.86 7.67 6.89
N PRO A 342 -10.53 7.63 7.02
CA PRO A 342 -9.86 7.67 8.31
C PRO A 342 -10.22 8.97 9.04
N THR A 343 -10.85 8.85 10.21
CA THR A 343 -10.97 9.95 11.19
C THR A 343 -9.92 9.79 12.27
N ALA A 344 -9.46 10.91 12.83
CA ALA A 344 -8.47 10.93 13.91
C ALA A 344 -8.89 9.94 15.03
N GLY A 345 -8.12 8.87 15.21
CA GLY A 345 -8.27 7.92 16.34
C GLY A 345 -9.11 6.66 16.11
N SER A 346 -9.79 6.45 14.98
CA SER A 346 -10.47 5.18 14.70
C SER A 346 -10.74 4.97 13.21
N ALA A 347 -10.21 3.88 12.64
CA ALA A 347 -10.58 3.43 11.31
C ALA A 347 -11.72 2.42 11.40
N LEU A 348 -12.89 2.80 10.87
CA LEU A 348 -14.06 1.90 10.79
C LEU A 348 -13.81 0.68 9.87
N THR A 349 -12.74 0.71 9.07
CA THR A 349 -12.36 -0.32 8.09
C THR A 349 -10.85 -0.48 8.00
N GLY A 350 -10.39 -1.69 7.68
CA GLY A 350 -8.98 -1.96 7.44
C GLY A 350 -8.43 -1.18 6.23
N ALA A 351 -7.14 -0.85 6.28
CA ALA A 351 -6.42 -0.04 5.29
C ALA A 351 -6.61 -0.52 3.83
N HIS A 352 -6.61 -1.83 3.60
CA HIS A 352 -6.81 -2.42 2.27
C HIS A 352 -8.20 -2.10 1.69
N MET A 353 -9.25 -2.02 2.52
CA MET A 353 -10.58 -1.65 2.06
C MET A 353 -10.66 -0.15 1.72
N GLN A 354 -10.00 0.70 2.51
CA GLN A 354 -9.94 2.14 2.23
C GLN A 354 -9.29 2.42 0.87
N LEU A 355 -8.24 1.68 0.52
CA LEU A 355 -7.63 1.74 -0.81
C LEU A 355 -8.56 1.21 -1.91
N ARG A 356 -9.20 0.06 -1.70
CA ARG A 356 -10.12 -0.56 -2.69
C ARG A 356 -11.30 0.34 -3.03
N TYR A 357 -11.91 0.96 -2.03
CA TYR A 357 -13.06 1.86 -2.18
C TYR A 357 -12.66 3.34 -2.32
N ARG A 358 -11.36 3.64 -2.27
CA ARG A 358 -10.80 4.99 -2.41
C ARG A 358 -11.43 6.01 -1.46
N THR A 359 -11.67 5.60 -0.21
CA THR A 359 -12.45 6.38 0.77
C THR A 359 -11.80 7.70 1.16
N THR A 360 -10.49 7.82 0.97
CA THR A 360 -9.71 9.04 1.24
C THR A 360 -9.82 10.11 0.16
N LEU A 361 -10.22 9.76 -1.08
CA LEU A 361 -10.45 10.74 -2.14
C LEU A 361 -11.60 11.68 -1.79
N ALA A 362 -11.64 12.85 -2.43
CA ALA A 362 -12.74 13.81 -2.27
C ALA A 362 -14.10 13.16 -2.60
N VAL A 363 -14.16 12.41 -3.70
CA VAL A 363 -15.33 11.63 -4.13
C VAL A 363 -14.92 10.15 -4.22
N PRO A 364 -15.18 9.34 -3.18
CA PRO A 364 -14.91 7.91 -3.20
C PRO A 364 -15.73 7.19 -4.26
N ALA A 365 -15.27 6.02 -4.69
CA ALA A 365 -15.99 5.24 -5.68
C ALA A 365 -15.73 3.74 -5.52
N PRO A 366 -16.77 2.91 -5.72
CA PRO A 366 -16.66 1.46 -5.54
C PRO A 366 -15.63 0.85 -6.50
N PRO A 367 -15.04 -0.30 -6.14
CA PRO A 367 -14.15 -1.03 -7.03
C PRO A 367 -14.92 -1.57 -8.24
N THR A 368 -14.27 -1.59 -9.40
CA THR A 368 -14.80 -2.17 -10.64
C THR A 368 -14.16 -3.54 -10.92
N SER A 369 -14.77 -4.34 -11.79
CA SER A 369 -14.35 -5.72 -12.11
C SER A 369 -12.83 -5.86 -12.26
N ALA A 370 -12.26 -6.79 -11.47
CA ALA A 370 -10.84 -6.83 -11.14
C ALA A 370 -9.92 -7.37 -12.25
N HIS A 371 -10.35 -8.35 -13.04
CA HIS A 371 -9.37 -9.22 -13.69
C HIS A 371 -8.49 -8.48 -14.72
N ALA A 372 -9.08 -7.76 -15.67
CA ALA A 372 -8.33 -7.04 -16.70
C ALA A 372 -7.46 -5.91 -16.11
N ARG A 373 -7.97 -5.16 -15.11
CA ARG A 373 -7.24 -4.05 -14.48
C ARG A 373 -6.10 -4.55 -13.60
N LEU A 374 -6.34 -5.60 -12.82
CA LEU A 374 -5.32 -6.22 -11.96
C LEU A 374 -4.14 -6.73 -12.78
N HIS A 375 -4.40 -7.50 -13.85
CA HIS A 375 -3.36 -8.00 -14.75
C HIS A 375 -2.62 -6.87 -15.47
N ARG A 376 -3.33 -5.83 -15.92
CA ARG A 376 -2.72 -4.64 -16.54
C ARG A 376 -1.75 -3.94 -15.59
N ARG A 377 -2.14 -3.71 -14.33
CA ARG A 377 -1.26 -3.08 -13.34
C ARG A 377 -0.11 -3.98 -12.93
N ALA A 378 -0.34 -5.28 -12.76
CA ALA A 378 0.71 -6.24 -12.45
C ALA A 378 1.81 -6.25 -13.53
N ARG A 379 1.45 -6.08 -14.81
CA ARG A 379 2.43 -5.92 -15.91
C ARG A 379 3.32 -4.70 -15.77
N ARG A 380 2.80 -3.62 -15.20
CA ARG A 380 3.46 -2.30 -15.12
C ARG A 380 4.11 -2.02 -13.76
N THR A 381 3.90 -2.90 -12.78
CA THR A 381 4.36 -2.72 -11.40
C THR A 381 5.44 -3.76 -11.04
N PRO A 382 6.59 -3.37 -10.47
CA PRO A 382 7.59 -4.31 -9.95
C PRO A 382 7.08 -5.05 -8.70
N SER A 383 7.66 -6.21 -8.37
CA SER A 383 7.32 -6.94 -7.13
C SER A 383 7.69 -6.15 -5.88
N ILE A 384 8.77 -5.37 -5.97
CA ILE A 384 9.24 -4.45 -4.94
C ILE A 384 9.13 -3.04 -5.51
N LEU A 385 8.29 -2.18 -4.90
CA LEU A 385 7.98 -0.85 -5.44
C LEU A 385 9.25 -0.01 -5.64
N TRP A 386 9.23 0.88 -6.64
CA TRP A 386 10.34 1.77 -6.99
C TRP A 386 10.94 2.49 -5.76
N PRO A 387 12.27 2.53 -5.60
CA PRO A 387 12.90 3.07 -4.40
C PRO A 387 12.52 4.52 -4.10
N ASP A 388 12.52 5.38 -5.11
CA ASP A 388 12.15 6.80 -5.04
C ASP A 388 10.75 7.01 -4.46
N TRP A 389 9.74 6.34 -5.01
CA TRP A 389 8.37 6.33 -4.49
C TRP A 389 8.28 5.76 -3.06
N SER A 390 9.03 4.70 -2.81
CA SER A 390 9.01 4.01 -1.52
C SER A 390 9.63 4.84 -0.40
N LEU A 391 10.65 5.65 -0.70
CA LEU A 391 11.27 6.56 0.24
C LEU A 391 10.30 7.65 0.70
N ARG A 392 9.53 8.24 -0.23
CA ARG A 392 8.50 9.24 0.09
C ARG A 392 7.41 8.68 1.00
N LEU A 393 7.11 7.39 0.90
CA LEU A 393 6.08 6.71 1.69
C LEU A 393 6.62 5.97 2.93
N GLN A 394 7.89 6.17 3.28
CA GLN A 394 8.54 5.49 4.40
C GLN A 394 8.12 6.08 5.75
N THR A 395 7.63 5.23 6.66
CA THR A 395 7.44 5.56 8.08
C THR A 395 8.60 5.01 8.93
N ARG A 396 8.82 5.59 10.12
CA ARG A 396 9.91 5.18 11.03
C ARG A 396 9.78 3.75 11.56
N GLU A 397 8.55 3.25 11.68
CA GLU A 397 8.23 1.96 12.31
C GLU A 397 8.22 0.78 11.32
N SER A 398 8.21 1.05 10.02
CA SER A 398 8.06 0.00 9.00
C SER A 398 9.40 -0.57 8.55
N HIS A 399 9.49 -1.90 8.50
CA HIS A 399 10.61 -2.58 7.85
C HIS A 399 10.59 -2.27 6.34
N TYR A 400 11.61 -1.56 5.85
CA TYR A 400 11.61 -0.97 4.51
C TYR A 400 11.33 -1.96 3.38
N TRP A 401 11.88 -3.18 3.46
CA TRP A 401 11.59 -4.21 2.46
C TRP A 401 10.11 -4.62 2.45
N HIS A 402 9.51 -4.83 3.64
CA HIS A 402 8.11 -5.25 3.75
C HIS A 402 7.20 -4.14 3.20
N LEU A 403 7.53 -2.89 3.53
CA LEU A 403 6.85 -1.72 3.02
C LEU A 403 6.85 -1.68 1.48
N ARG A 404 8.01 -1.84 0.85
CA ARG A 404 8.11 -1.79 -0.62
C ARG A 404 7.28 -2.85 -1.32
N CYS A 405 7.30 -4.08 -0.82
CA CYS A 405 6.46 -5.15 -1.35
C CYS A 405 4.97 -4.85 -1.14
N ALA A 406 4.62 -4.37 0.06
CA ALA A 406 3.26 -4.01 0.42
C ALA A 406 2.71 -2.84 -0.40
N LEU A 407 3.53 -1.85 -0.76
CA LEU A 407 3.13 -0.73 -1.60
C LEU A 407 2.88 -1.16 -3.06
N SER A 408 3.66 -2.10 -3.61
CA SER A 408 3.33 -2.73 -4.90
C SER A 408 1.98 -3.43 -4.83
N THR A 409 1.72 -4.20 -3.77
CA THR A 409 0.41 -4.83 -3.54
C THR A 409 -0.71 -3.80 -3.42
N ALA A 410 -0.52 -2.74 -2.63
CA ALA A 410 -1.48 -1.66 -2.45
C ALA A 410 -1.86 -0.98 -3.78
N THR A 411 -0.89 -0.76 -4.67
CA THR A 411 -1.08 -0.19 -6.01
C THR A 411 -2.03 -1.05 -6.88
N LEU A 412 -2.02 -2.37 -6.68
CA LEU A 412 -2.92 -3.29 -7.38
C LEU A 412 -4.33 -3.33 -6.77
N LEU A 413 -4.48 -3.02 -5.49
CA LEU A 413 -5.76 -3.05 -4.77
C LEU A 413 -6.67 -1.85 -5.09
N VAL A 414 -6.11 -0.68 -5.40
CA VAL A 414 -6.88 0.56 -5.58
C VAL A 414 -7.98 0.39 -6.63
N GLY A 415 -9.25 0.52 -6.25
CA GLY A 415 -10.37 0.42 -7.20
C GLY A 415 -10.56 -0.96 -7.84
N THR A 416 -9.99 -2.03 -7.28
CA THR A 416 -10.16 -3.40 -7.77
C THR A 416 -10.91 -4.30 -6.77
N THR A 417 -11.63 -5.30 -7.29
CA THR A 417 -12.26 -6.34 -6.46
C THR A 417 -11.29 -7.47 -6.04
N ALA A 418 -9.98 -7.33 -6.29
CA ALA A 418 -8.97 -8.33 -5.95
C ALA A 418 -8.73 -8.44 -4.44
N SER A 419 -8.40 -9.65 -3.96
CA SER A 419 -7.92 -9.85 -2.60
C SER A 419 -6.44 -9.49 -2.47
N VAL A 420 -5.95 -9.31 -1.24
CA VAL A 420 -4.50 -9.14 -0.98
C VAL A 420 -3.72 -10.35 -1.47
N ALA A 421 -4.28 -11.56 -1.31
CA ALA A 421 -3.65 -12.81 -1.75
C ALA A 421 -3.50 -12.87 -3.29
N ASP A 422 -4.53 -12.46 -4.04
CA ASP A 422 -4.46 -12.39 -5.50
C ASP A 422 -3.38 -11.40 -5.95
N ALA A 423 -3.34 -10.23 -5.32
CA ALA A 423 -2.38 -9.18 -5.63
C ALA A 423 -0.94 -9.58 -5.28
N THR A 424 -0.70 -10.29 -4.18
CA THR A 424 0.64 -10.80 -3.84
C THR A 424 1.07 -11.94 -4.76
N SER A 425 0.13 -12.82 -5.12
CA SER A 425 0.37 -13.96 -6.01
C SER A 425 0.78 -13.51 -7.42
N ILE A 426 0.06 -12.55 -8.01
CA ILE A 426 0.36 -12.04 -9.36
C ILE A 426 1.68 -11.25 -9.42
N LEU A 427 2.14 -10.72 -8.29
CA LEU A 427 3.46 -10.08 -8.15
C LEU A 427 4.58 -11.11 -7.87
N GLY A 428 4.27 -12.41 -7.85
CA GLY A 428 5.23 -13.50 -7.72
C GLY A 428 5.64 -13.80 -6.28
N THR A 429 4.73 -13.58 -5.33
CA THR A 429 4.79 -14.01 -3.91
C THR A 429 6.10 -13.64 -3.21
N VAL A 430 6.59 -12.42 -3.46
CA VAL A 430 7.77 -11.89 -2.76
C VAL A 430 7.48 -11.57 -1.29
N ILE A 431 6.21 -11.39 -0.94
CA ILE A 431 5.69 -11.19 0.42
C ILE A 431 4.40 -12.02 0.54
N ASP A 432 4.15 -12.61 1.70
CA ASP A 432 2.89 -13.29 1.97
C ASP A 432 1.76 -12.27 2.24
N ALA A 433 0.52 -12.69 2.05
CA ALA A 433 -0.65 -11.82 2.17
C ALA A 433 -0.84 -11.24 3.59
N ASN A 434 -0.44 -11.97 4.65
CA ASN A 434 -0.57 -11.49 6.03
C ASN A 434 0.46 -10.40 6.32
N SER A 435 1.72 -10.62 5.92
CA SER A 435 2.78 -9.61 6.08
C SER A 435 2.51 -8.36 5.24
N ALA A 436 2.00 -8.51 4.02
CA ALA A 436 1.57 -7.39 3.20
C ALA A 436 0.43 -6.60 3.88
N THR A 437 -0.59 -7.29 4.40
CA THR A 437 -1.72 -6.66 5.10
C THR A 437 -1.23 -5.89 6.33
N LYS A 438 -0.35 -6.48 7.14
CA LYS A 438 0.24 -5.83 8.33
C LYS A 438 1.04 -4.58 7.95
N ALA A 439 1.85 -4.64 6.90
CA ALA A 439 2.62 -3.48 6.44
C ALA A 439 1.72 -2.35 5.93
N ILE A 440 0.64 -2.64 5.19
CA ILE A 440 -0.35 -1.62 4.79
C ILE A 440 -1.07 -1.06 6.03
N GLN A 441 -1.39 -1.91 7.01
CA GLN A 441 -2.02 -1.49 8.25
C GLN A 441 -1.11 -0.59 9.11
N GLN A 442 0.21 -0.81 9.12
CA GLN A 442 1.16 0.10 9.77
C GLN A 442 1.10 1.51 9.17
N LEU A 443 0.99 1.62 7.84
CA LEU A 443 0.83 2.92 7.17
C LEU A 443 -0.46 3.63 7.59
N GLN A 444 -1.53 2.89 7.89
CA GLN A 444 -2.81 3.47 8.35
C GLN A 444 -2.71 4.17 9.70
N HIS A 445 -1.74 3.80 10.55
CA HIS A 445 -1.50 4.46 11.84
C HIS A 445 -0.70 5.77 11.71
N SER A 446 -0.15 6.05 10.53
CA SER A 446 0.57 7.30 10.28
C SER A 446 -0.39 8.48 10.18
N PRO A 447 -0.04 9.67 10.72
CA PRO A 447 -0.84 10.89 10.51
C PRO A 447 -0.95 11.26 9.01
N HIS A 448 0.01 10.83 8.18
CA HIS A 448 0.04 11.09 6.75
C HIS A 448 -0.75 10.07 5.91
N TRP A 449 -1.55 9.19 6.54
CA TRP A 449 -2.26 8.10 5.83
C TRP A 449 -3.15 8.59 4.67
N LYS A 450 -3.79 9.76 4.83
CA LYS A 450 -4.57 10.39 3.74
C LYS A 450 -3.68 10.72 2.54
N GLY A 451 -2.49 11.27 2.78
CA GLY A 451 -1.48 11.54 1.75
C GLY A 451 -0.99 10.25 1.08
N VAL A 452 -0.68 9.22 1.88
CA VAL A 452 -0.27 7.90 1.38
C VAL A 452 -1.32 7.26 0.47
N CYS A 453 -2.61 7.27 0.88
CA CYS A 453 -3.67 6.74 0.02
C CYS A 453 -3.81 7.53 -1.28
N THR A 454 -3.69 8.86 -1.21
CA THR A 454 -3.77 9.73 -2.39
C THR A 454 -2.61 9.44 -3.34
N ALA A 455 -1.39 9.30 -2.82
CA ALA A 455 -0.20 8.92 -3.59
C ALA A 455 -0.36 7.57 -4.29
N VAL A 456 -0.73 6.52 -3.55
CA VAL A 456 -0.95 5.19 -4.13
C VAL A 456 -2.10 5.20 -5.14
N THR A 457 -3.14 6.01 -4.91
CA THR A 457 -4.27 6.13 -5.86
C THR A 457 -3.86 6.84 -7.16
N ARG A 458 -3.12 7.95 -7.07
CA ARG A 458 -2.58 8.65 -8.23
C ARG A 458 -1.62 7.78 -9.02
N LEU A 459 -0.76 7.02 -8.33
CA LEU A 459 0.11 6.03 -8.94
C LEU A 459 -0.67 4.97 -9.70
N SER A 460 -1.67 4.35 -9.05
CA SER A 460 -2.54 3.36 -9.67
C SER A 460 -3.27 3.88 -10.91
N GLN A 461 -3.72 5.14 -10.87
CA GLN A 461 -4.39 5.79 -12.00
C GLN A 461 -3.42 6.08 -13.15
N TYR A 462 -2.24 6.64 -12.85
CA TYR A 462 -1.18 6.85 -13.83
C TYR A 462 -0.80 5.55 -14.55
N LEU A 463 -0.68 4.45 -13.80
CA LEU A 463 -0.41 3.12 -14.35
C LEU A 463 -1.57 2.51 -15.13
N ASP A 464 -2.80 2.99 -15.00
CA ASP A 464 -3.91 2.57 -15.85
C ASP A 464 -3.92 3.37 -17.16
N ASP A 465 -3.76 4.69 -17.04
CA ASP A 465 -3.97 5.65 -18.13
C ASP A 465 -2.73 5.84 -19.03
N THR A 466 -1.52 5.64 -18.50
CA THR A 466 -0.25 5.90 -19.22
C THR A 466 0.48 4.59 -19.56
N PRO A 467 0.96 4.40 -20.81
CA PRO A 467 1.83 3.27 -21.14
C PRO A 467 3.17 3.39 -20.41
N THR A 468 3.68 2.28 -19.86
CA THR A 468 4.98 2.25 -19.18
C THR A 468 6.05 1.60 -20.06
N PRO A 469 7.30 2.08 -20.02
CA PRO A 469 8.37 1.58 -20.88
C PRO A 469 8.87 0.19 -20.49
N ILE A 470 8.56 -0.30 -19.28
CA ILE A 470 8.97 -1.63 -18.79
C ILE A 470 7.75 -2.51 -18.57
N ASN A 471 7.80 -3.73 -19.10
CA ASN A 471 6.89 -4.82 -18.76
C ASN A 471 7.50 -5.69 -17.65
N TYR A 472 7.16 -5.38 -16.39
CA TYR A 472 7.65 -6.10 -15.22
C TYR A 472 7.14 -7.54 -15.12
N GLU A 473 5.97 -7.88 -15.66
CA GLU A 473 5.52 -9.28 -15.71
C GLU A 473 6.49 -10.13 -16.53
N ARG A 474 6.92 -9.62 -17.70
CA ARG A 474 7.96 -10.25 -18.51
C ARG A 474 9.30 -10.30 -17.78
N ARG A 475 9.74 -9.19 -17.17
CA ARG A 475 11.00 -9.14 -16.41
C ARG A 475 11.04 -10.15 -15.25
N ARG A 476 9.91 -10.43 -14.59
CA ARG A 476 9.82 -11.41 -13.50
C ARG A 476 10.03 -12.86 -13.94
N ARG A 477 9.67 -13.17 -15.19
CA ARG A 477 9.78 -14.53 -15.77
C ARG A 477 11.09 -14.76 -16.54
N LEU A 478 11.92 -13.73 -16.67
CA LEU A 478 13.18 -13.79 -17.41
C LEU A 478 14.24 -14.63 -16.68
N ASN A 479 15.07 -15.35 -17.43
CA ASN A 479 16.20 -16.08 -16.87
C ASN A 479 17.43 -15.17 -16.71
N TYR A 480 17.89 -14.98 -15.46
CA TYR A 480 19.04 -14.14 -15.13
C TYR A 480 20.34 -14.92 -14.93
N ALA A 481 20.43 -16.17 -15.42
CA ALA A 481 21.63 -17.00 -15.32
C ALA A 481 22.87 -16.33 -15.92
N THR A 482 22.70 -15.65 -17.06
CA THR A 482 23.78 -15.02 -17.84
C THR A 482 23.99 -13.54 -17.51
N LEU A 483 23.19 -12.96 -16.60
CA LEU A 483 23.37 -11.58 -16.16
C LEU A 483 24.70 -11.47 -15.39
N LEU A 484 25.64 -10.67 -15.91
CA LEU A 484 26.95 -10.38 -15.31
C LEU A 484 27.71 -11.65 -14.84
N THR A 485 28.30 -12.36 -15.79
CA THR A 485 29.14 -13.53 -15.48
C THR A 485 30.37 -13.15 -14.65
N PRO A 486 30.95 -14.09 -13.87
CA PRO A 486 32.18 -13.84 -13.10
C PRO A 486 33.33 -13.30 -13.95
N ASP A 487 33.52 -13.85 -15.15
CA ASP A 487 34.57 -13.41 -16.08
C ASP A 487 34.33 -11.98 -16.56
N ARG A 488 33.06 -11.63 -16.83
CA ARG A 488 32.71 -10.27 -17.23
C ARG A 488 32.93 -9.28 -16.09
N TRP A 489 32.62 -9.67 -14.85
CA TRP A 489 32.94 -8.85 -13.67
C TRP A 489 34.45 -8.62 -13.54
N VAL A 490 35.28 -9.65 -13.74
CA VAL A 490 36.73 -9.51 -13.75
C VAL A 490 37.20 -8.56 -14.86
N GLN A 491 36.62 -8.64 -16.06
CA GLN A 491 36.92 -7.70 -17.16
C GLN A 491 36.57 -6.25 -16.79
N ILE A 492 35.40 -6.00 -16.21
CA ILE A 492 35.01 -4.67 -15.72
C ILE A 492 35.99 -4.18 -14.66
N CYS A 493 36.38 -5.03 -13.71
CA CYS A 493 37.39 -4.71 -12.71
C CYS A 493 38.76 -4.40 -13.33
N ARG A 494 39.17 -5.10 -14.40
CA ARG A 494 40.41 -4.79 -15.13
C ARG A 494 40.35 -3.42 -15.82
N GLN A 495 39.24 -3.11 -16.49
CA GLN A 495 39.04 -1.85 -17.22
C GLN A 495 38.97 -0.64 -16.29
N THR A 496 38.32 -0.80 -15.14
CA THR A 496 38.06 0.29 -14.18
C THR A 496 39.13 0.43 -13.12
N GLY A 497 40.06 -0.53 -13.05
CA GLY A 497 40.91 -0.70 -11.89
C GLY A 497 40.15 -1.14 -10.64
N ALA A 498 38.86 -1.48 -10.62
CA ALA A 498 38.23 -1.98 -9.40
C ALA A 498 38.82 -3.34 -8.94
N LEU A 499 38.77 -3.63 -7.64
CA LEU A 499 39.26 -4.93 -7.12
C LEU A 499 38.19 -6.01 -7.27
N PRO A 500 38.45 -7.10 -8.04
CA PRO A 500 37.49 -8.18 -8.27
C PRO A 500 37.09 -8.94 -6.99
N GLY A 501 37.87 -8.80 -5.92
CA GLY A 501 37.65 -9.42 -4.61
C GLY A 501 38.54 -10.64 -4.40
N LYS A 502 39.00 -10.87 -3.15
CA LYS A 502 39.92 -11.97 -2.80
C LYS A 502 39.21 -13.33 -2.64
N SER A 503 37.88 -13.37 -2.53
CA SER A 503 37.10 -14.56 -2.15
C SER A 503 36.22 -15.09 -3.30
N ARG A 504 36.36 -16.39 -3.64
CA ARG A 504 35.54 -17.27 -4.53
C ARG A 504 34.34 -16.61 -5.27
N GLY A 505 34.56 -15.58 -6.08
CA GLY A 505 33.50 -14.91 -6.86
C GLY A 505 32.43 -14.12 -6.08
N GLN A 506 32.56 -13.92 -4.76
CA GLN A 506 31.48 -13.31 -3.94
C GLN A 506 31.14 -11.87 -4.34
N LYS A 507 32.13 -11.05 -4.72
CA LYS A 507 31.85 -9.67 -5.19
C LYS A 507 31.10 -9.67 -6.52
N ALA A 508 31.43 -10.59 -7.43
CA ALA A 508 30.71 -10.76 -8.68
C ALA A 508 29.24 -11.12 -8.41
N LEU A 509 29.00 -12.04 -7.46
CA LEU A 509 27.65 -12.40 -7.03
C LEU A 509 26.88 -11.20 -6.44
N VAL A 510 27.52 -10.39 -5.60
CA VAL A 510 26.91 -9.16 -5.04
C VAL A 510 26.55 -8.16 -6.15
N ALA A 511 27.46 -7.91 -7.09
CA ALA A 511 27.21 -7.02 -8.24
C ALA A 511 26.07 -7.55 -9.11
N ARG A 512 26.05 -8.86 -9.39
CA ARG A 512 25.00 -9.53 -10.16
C ARG A 512 23.65 -9.47 -9.44
N ALA A 513 23.61 -9.70 -8.13
CA ALA A 513 22.40 -9.63 -7.33
C ALA A 513 21.83 -8.20 -7.23
N HIS A 514 22.72 -7.20 -7.17
CA HIS A 514 22.34 -5.79 -7.25
C HIS A 514 21.69 -5.46 -8.62
N LEU A 515 22.31 -5.86 -9.73
CA LEU A 515 21.73 -5.69 -11.07
C LEU A 515 20.42 -6.47 -11.23
N TYR A 516 20.35 -7.70 -10.73
CA TYR A 516 19.14 -8.51 -10.75
C TYR A 516 17.98 -7.75 -10.11
N GLN A 517 18.18 -7.19 -8.93
CA GLN A 517 17.15 -6.43 -8.22
C GLN A 517 16.72 -5.18 -9.00
N LYS A 518 17.66 -4.41 -9.58
CA LYS A 518 17.34 -3.22 -10.38
C LYS A 518 16.55 -3.55 -11.65
N ILE A 519 16.95 -4.59 -12.39
CA ILE A 519 16.38 -4.94 -13.70
C ILE A 519 15.04 -5.68 -13.58
N SER A 520 14.92 -6.57 -12.60
CA SER A 520 13.75 -7.44 -12.44
C SER A 520 12.63 -6.83 -11.59
N GLY A 521 12.97 -5.92 -10.67
CA GLY A 521 12.07 -5.46 -9.62
C GLY A 521 11.74 -6.53 -8.57
N ARG A 522 12.55 -7.60 -8.48
CA ARG A 522 12.45 -8.70 -7.51
C ARG A 522 13.55 -8.61 -6.43
N PRO A 523 13.41 -9.24 -5.26
CA PRO A 523 14.41 -9.15 -4.21
C PRO A 523 15.72 -9.84 -4.61
N ALA A 524 16.85 -9.24 -4.25
CA ALA A 524 18.16 -9.86 -4.43
C ALA A 524 18.28 -11.24 -3.77
N THR A 525 17.45 -11.56 -2.77
CA THR A 525 17.45 -12.88 -2.13
C THR A 525 17.12 -14.03 -3.08
N ASP A 526 16.36 -13.79 -4.15
CA ASP A 526 15.96 -14.83 -5.12
C ASP A 526 17.18 -15.45 -5.81
N ILE A 527 18.16 -14.64 -6.19
CA ILE A 527 19.40 -15.14 -6.82
C ILE A 527 20.38 -15.72 -5.79
N LEU A 528 20.20 -15.38 -4.51
CA LEU A 528 21.05 -15.84 -3.40
C LEU A 528 20.52 -17.11 -2.74
N GLN A 529 19.39 -17.68 -3.17
CA GLN A 529 18.79 -18.86 -2.55
C GLN A 529 19.75 -20.07 -2.52
N GLY A 530 20.60 -20.23 -3.53
CA GLY A 530 21.63 -21.28 -3.57
C GLY A 530 22.81 -21.10 -2.61
N THR A 531 22.85 -20.01 -1.82
CA THR A 531 23.91 -19.76 -0.84
C THR A 531 23.50 -20.21 0.57
N PRO A 532 24.44 -20.64 1.44
CA PRO A 532 24.13 -21.03 2.82
C PRO A 532 23.44 -19.92 3.62
N PRO A 533 22.44 -20.21 4.47
CA PRO A 533 21.70 -19.19 5.21
C PRO A 533 22.57 -18.22 6.02
N ALA A 534 23.60 -18.73 6.70
CA ALA A 534 24.53 -17.92 7.50
C ALA A 534 25.32 -16.89 6.67
N LEU A 535 25.59 -17.18 5.40
CA LEU A 535 26.28 -16.26 4.48
C LEU A 535 25.29 -15.32 3.78
N ARG A 536 24.05 -15.76 3.58
CA ARG A 536 23.03 -15.03 2.83
C ARG A 536 22.72 -13.66 3.43
N GLU A 537 22.62 -13.59 4.75
CA GLU A 537 22.33 -12.33 5.46
C GLU A 537 23.45 -11.29 5.27
N ASP A 538 24.71 -11.70 5.38
CA ASP A 538 25.87 -10.85 5.05
C ASP A 538 25.83 -10.40 3.58
N LEU A 539 25.55 -11.31 2.66
CA LEU A 539 25.48 -10.99 1.23
C LEU A 539 24.35 -10.00 0.92
N VAL A 540 23.17 -10.14 1.53
CA VAL A 540 22.06 -9.19 1.36
C VAL A 540 22.47 -7.80 1.82
N GLN A 541 23.14 -7.69 2.96
CA GLN A 541 23.64 -6.40 3.46
C GLN A 541 24.74 -5.83 2.57
N ARG A 542 25.62 -6.67 2.01
CA ARG A 542 26.63 -6.27 1.02
C ARG A 542 26.02 -5.81 -0.29
N VAL A 543 24.93 -6.43 -0.75
CA VAL A 543 24.15 -5.97 -1.92
C VAL A 543 23.52 -4.61 -1.65
N ALA A 544 22.93 -4.41 -0.49
CA ALA A 544 22.34 -3.11 -0.11
C ALA A 544 23.38 -1.99 -0.01
N ASN A 545 24.62 -2.30 0.40
CA ASN A 545 25.72 -1.35 0.52
C ASN A 545 26.62 -1.30 -0.73
N PHE A 546 26.31 -2.10 -1.76
CA PHE A 546 27.10 -2.17 -2.98
C PHE A 546 27.23 -0.82 -3.70
N PRO A 547 26.16 0.01 -3.83
CA PRO A 547 26.24 1.31 -4.51
C PRO A 547 27.37 2.20 -4.01
N ARG A 548 27.60 2.22 -2.70
CA ARG A 548 28.67 3.02 -2.10
C ARG A 548 30.08 2.63 -2.56
N ARG A 549 30.27 1.38 -3.00
CA ARG A 549 31.56 0.84 -3.46
C ARG A 549 31.73 0.92 -4.98
N VAL A 550 30.73 1.43 -5.69
CA VAL A 550 30.71 1.55 -7.15
C VAL A 550 31.12 2.96 -7.52
N THR A 551 32.19 3.09 -8.32
CA THR A 551 32.59 4.39 -8.88
C THR A 551 31.71 4.74 -10.09
N PRO A 552 31.62 6.02 -10.50
CA PRO A 552 30.91 6.43 -11.71
C PRO A 552 31.27 5.61 -12.95
N HIS A 553 32.57 5.30 -13.13
CA HIS A 553 33.03 4.51 -14.26
C HIS A 553 32.55 3.05 -14.21
N VAL A 554 32.56 2.41 -13.03
CA VAL A 554 32.00 1.06 -12.83
C VAL A 554 30.48 1.07 -13.05
N ALA A 555 29.77 2.08 -12.52
CA ALA A 555 28.32 2.21 -12.69
C ALA A 555 27.93 2.28 -14.18
N ARG A 556 28.65 3.06 -14.98
CA ARG A 556 28.43 3.16 -16.44
C ARG A 556 28.56 1.80 -17.13
N LEU A 557 29.63 1.04 -16.85
CA LEU A 557 29.83 -0.29 -17.43
C LEU A 557 28.75 -1.28 -16.97
N LEU A 558 28.32 -1.23 -15.71
CA LEU A 558 27.22 -2.05 -15.21
C LEU A 558 25.87 -1.71 -15.87
N ALA A 559 25.64 -0.43 -16.19
CA ALA A 559 24.47 0.00 -16.95
C ALA A 559 24.51 -0.50 -18.41
N GLU A 560 25.70 -0.48 -19.05
CA GLU A 560 25.91 -1.07 -20.38
C GLU A 560 25.67 -2.59 -20.38
N GLU A 561 26.17 -3.29 -19.37
CA GLU A 561 25.90 -4.73 -19.19
C GLU A 561 24.42 -5.03 -19.02
N SER A 562 23.69 -4.19 -18.29
CA SER A 562 22.25 -4.32 -18.11
C SER A 562 21.52 -4.20 -19.45
N ARG A 563 21.89 -3.21 -20.28
CA ARG A 563 21.32 -3.04 -21.64
C ARG A 563 21.69 -4.19 -22.56
N ARG A 564 22.93 -4.68 -22.50
CA ARG A 564 23.41 -5.82 -23.29
C ARG A 564 22.65 -7.10 -22.96
N PHE A 565 22.46 -7.38 -21.67
CA PHE A 565 21.69 -8.52 -21.20
C PHE A 565 20.23 -8.46 -21.67
N LEU A 566 19.59 -7.30 -21.61
CA LEU A 566 18.21 -7.13 -22.08
C LEU A 566 18.10 -7.32 -23.60
N ARG A 567 19.01 -6.72 -24.38
CA ARG A 567 19.04 -6.91 -25.86
C ARG A 567 19.27 -8.36 -26.25
N ALA A 568 20.16 -9.07 -25.54
CA ALA A 568 20.40 -10.50 -25.76
C ALA A 568 19.16 -11.37 -25.50
N ASN A 569 18.19 -10.86 -24.74
CA ASN A 569 16.89 -11.51 -24.52
C ASN A 569 15.76 -10.86 -25.34
N HIS A 570 16.09 -10.12 -26.41
CA HIS A 570 15.14 -9.42 -27.29
C HIS A 570 14.25 -8.38 -26.57
N ILE A 571 14.80 -7.69 -25.57
CA ILE A 571 14.11 -6.63 -24.81
C ILE A 571 14.79 -5.28 -25.09
N HIS A 572 14.05 -4.33 -25.67
CA HIS A 572 14.53 -2.98 -26.03
C HIS A 572 14.12 -1.88 -25.02
N GLU A 573 13.65 -2.29 -23.84
CA GLU A 573 13.24 -1.40 -22.75
C GLU A 573 14.45 -0.85 -21.98
N PRO A 574 14.31 0.27 -21.24
CA PRO A 574 15.37 0.74 -20.33
C PRO A 574 15.64 -0.27 -19.19
N PRO A 575 16.86 -0.30 -18.61
CA PRO A 575 17.17 -1.17 -17.47
C PRO A 575 16.29 -0.92 -16.25
N THR A 576 16.06 0.36 -15.93
CA THR A 576 15.26 0.85 -14.81
C THR A 576 14.34 1.97 -15.29
N TRP A 577 13.23 2.15 -14.60
CA TRP A 577 12.27 3.24 -14.80
C TRP A 577 11.38 3.33 -13.56
N SER A 578 10.92 4.53 -13.21
CA SER A 578 9.89 4.79 -12.21
C SER A 578 8.90 5.86 -12.71
N PRO A 579 7.67 5.90 -12.18
CA PRO A 579 6.71 6.95 -12.48
C PRO A 579 7.20 8.33 -11.99
N PRO A 580 6.79 9.43 -12.64
CA PRO A 580 7.21 10.78 -12.26
C PRO A 580 6.78 11.15 -10.83
N LEU A 581 7.68 11.76 -10.05
CA LEU A 581 7.42 12.14 -8.65
C LEU A 581 6.54 13.40 -8.52
N GLU A 582 6.34 14.14 -9.61
CA GLU A 582 5.44 15.29 -9.70
C GLU A 582 4.00 14.90 -9.33
N LEU A 583 3.63 13.63 -9.51
CA LEU A 583 2.34 13.06 -9.09
C LEU A 583 2.07 13.15 -7.59
N VAL A 584 3.12 13.35 -6.77
CA VAL A 584 3.04 13.40 -5.30
C VAL A 584 3.74 14.61 -4.69
N ALA A 585 4.18 15.57 -5.51
CA ALA A 585 4.95 16.73 -5.05
C ALA A 585 4.14 17.67 -4.13
N ASP A 586 2.83 17.76 -4.33
CA ASP A 586 1.88 18.54 -3.51
C ASP A 586 1.42 17.85 -2.23
N LEU A 587 1.82 16.59 -2.02
CA LEU A 587 1.35 15.79 -0.89
C LEU A 587 2.31 15.88 0.30
N ASP A 588 1.75 16.09 1.49
CA ASP A 588 2.44 15.86 2.76
C ASP A 588 2.56 14.35 3.02
N LEU A 589 3.78 13.82 2.90
CA LEU A 589 4.10 12.39 2.95
C LEU A 589 5.12 12.10 4.07
N PRO A 590 5.12 10.88 4.65
CA PRO A 590 5.89 10.59 5.86
C PRO A 590 7.40 10.54 5.66
N GLY A 591 7.87 10.29 4.43
CA GLY A 591 9.28 10.17 4.11
C GLY A 591 9.86 11.42 3.46
N PRO A 592 11.16 11.70 3.67
CA PRO A 592 11.81 12.89 3.14
C PRO A 592 11.87 12.87 1.61
N ASP A 593 11.88 14.06 0.99
CA ASP A 593 12.17 14.20 -0.43
C ASP A 593 13.68 14.03 -0.68
N PRO A 594 14.12 12.97 -1.40
CA PRO A 594 15.54 12.76 -1.69
C PRO A 594 16.16 13.90 -2.50
N ALA A 595 15.36 14.66 -3.25
CA ALA A 595 15.83 15.78 -4.08
C ALA A 595 16.35 16.98 -3.25
N LEU A 596 15.98 17.07 -1.96
CA LEU A 596 16.44 18.15 -1.07
C LEU A 596 17.86 17.94 -0.56
N ILE A 597 18.44 16.74 -0.72
CA ILE A 597 19.81 16.45 -0.29
C ILE A 597 20.79 16.93 -1.35
N LYS A 598 21.69 17.83 -0.97
CA LYS A 598 22.78 18.28 -1.85
C LYS A 598 23.76 17.14 -2.10
N ILE A 599 23.83 16.69 -3.35
CA ILE A 599 24.65 15.54 -3.76
C ILE A 599 26.14 15.77 -3.48
N GLU A 600 26.64 17.00 -3.65
CA GLU A 600 28.03 17.37 -3.37
C GLU A 600 28.42 17.09 -1.91
N GLN A 601 27.59 17.51 -0.96
CA GLN A 601 27.81 17.27 0.47
C GLN A 601 27.73 15.77 0.81
N LEU A 602 26.82 15.04 0.15
CA LEU A 602 26.72 13.61 0.32
C LEU A 602 28.02 12.91 -0.15
N HIS A 603 28.55 13.31 -1.30
CA HIS A 603 29.79 12.77 -1.87
C HIS A 603 30.99 13.05 -0.96
N ASP A 604 31.12 14.25 -0.40
CA ASP A 604 32.23 14.61 0.50
C ASP A 604 32.37 13.66 1.70
N ILE A 605 31.25 13.30 2.32
CA ILE A 605 31.22 12.41 3.48
C ILE A 605 31.27 10.94 3.02
N ALA A 606 30.56 10.59 1.95
CA ALA A 606 30.47 9.21 1.47
C ALA A 606 31.80 8.68 0.90
N ALA A 607 32.64 9.58 0.38
CA ALA A 607 33.95 9.26 -0.16
C ALA A 607 34.90 8.71 0.91
N ASP A 608 34.75 9.10 2.18
CA ASP A 608 35.46 8.47 3.29
C ASP A 608 34.82 7.13 3.66
N MET A 609 35.45 6.03 3.23
CA MET A 609 34.95 4.67 3.46
C MET A 609 35.01 4.22 4.92
N THR A 610 35.65 4.97 5.83
CA THR A 610 35.68 4.67 7.27
C THR A 610 34.37 5.04 7.96
N VAL A 611 33.66 6.05 7.46
CA VAL A 611 32.37 6.51 8.01
C VAL A 611 31.29 5.50 7.67
N PRO A 612 30.53 4.89 8.60
CA PRO A 612 29.47 3.95 8.25
C PRO A 612 28.25 4.66 7.61
N ILE A 613 27.49 3.98 6.75
CA ILE A 613 26.28 4.54 6.10
C ILE A 613 25.27 5.08 7.14
N GLY A 614 25.17 4.42 8.31
CA GLY A 614 24.33 4.91 9.40
C GLY A 614 24.77 6.25 10.00
N ALA A 615 26.06 6.59 9.95
CA ALA A 615 26.53 7.92 10.35
C ALA A 615 26.19 8.99 9.31
N ILE A 616 26.35 8.67 8.02
CA ILE A 616 25.95 9.55 6.90
C ILE A 616 24.44 9.84 6.98
N ALA A 617 23.63 8.81 7.20
CA ALA A 617 22.19 8.94 7.32
C ALA A 617 21.79 9.86 8.49
N ARG A 618 22.45 9.75 9.65
CA ARG A 618 22.25 10.65 10.79
C ARG A 618 22.66 12.08 10.50
N HIS A 619 23.73 12.31 9.75
CA HIS A 619 24.20 13.65 9.38
C HIS A 619 23.13 14.41 8.57
N PHE A 620 22.49 13.75 7.60
CA PHE A 620 21.41 14.34 6.80
C PHE A 620 20.01 14.20 7.43
N ASN A 621 19.90 13.61 8.63
CA ASN A 621 18.63 13.29 9.28
C ASN A 621 17.66 12.48 8.38
N VAL A 622 18.19 11.49 7.65
CA VAL A 622 17.42 10.62 6.75
C VAL A 622 17.65 9.13 7.03
N SER A 623 16.90 8.26 6.35
CA SER A 623 17.08 6.82 6.47
C SER A 623 18.34 6.33 5.75
N THR A 624 18.92 5.22 6.20
CA THR A 624 20.04 4.56 5.48
C THR A 624 19.65 4.15 4.06
N HIS A 625 18.37 3.91 3.80
CA HIS A 625 17.85 3.61 2.47
C HIS A 625 17.89 4.81 1.54
N THR A 626 17.67 6.03 2.06
CA THR A 626 17.81 7.28 1.30
C THR A 626 19.24 7.45 0.81
N VAL A 627 20.21 7.30 1.71
CA VAL A 627 21.65 7.37 1.37
C VAL A 627 22.03 6.31 0.33
N ARG A 628 21.59 5.06 0.53
CA ARG A 628 21.85 3.97 -0.42
C ARG A 628 21.26 4.22 -1.81
N PHE A 629 20.05 4.79 -1.87
CA PHE A 629 19.39 5.18 -3.12
C PHE A 629 20.15 6.30 -3.83
N LEU A 630 20.51 7.37 -3.12
CA LEU A 630 21.24 8.49 -3.72
C LEU A 630 22.62 8.09 -4.23
N LEU A 631 23.34 7.20 -3.53
CA LEU A 631 24.62 6.67 -4.01
C LEU A 631 24.48 5.68 -5.18
N ASP A 632 23.29 5.11 -5.37
CA ASP A 632 22.98 4.23 -6.51
C ASP A 632 22.61 5.01 -7.78
N GLU A 633 21.98 6.18 -7.62
CA GLU A 633 21.67 7.11 -8.72
C GLU A 633 22.86 8.03 -9.04
N TYR A 634 23.58 8.50 -8.02
CA TYR A 634 24.72 9.41 -8.14
C TYR A 634 25.96 8.80 -7.46
N PRO A 635 26.67 7.88 -8.14
CA PRO A 635 27.88 7.26 -7.60
C PRO A 635 28.97 8.29 -7.31
N THR A 636 29.82 8.01 -6.31
CA THR A 636 30.95 8.87 -5.92
C THR A 636 32.27 8.14 -6.05
N GLU A 637 33.35 8.90 -6.23
CA GLU A 637 34.71 8.35 -6.11
C GLU A 637 35.10 8.23 -4.63
N PRO A 638 35.55 7.04 -4.16
CA PRO A 638 36.06 6.89 -2.80
C PRO A 638 37.40 7.63 -2.64
N ARG A 639 37.58 8.35 -1.52
CA ARG A 639 38.88 8.93 -1.16
C ARG A 639 39.87 7.79 -0.94
N ALA A 640 40.98 7.82 -1.68
CA ALA A 640 41.98 6.77 -1.65
C ALA A 640 42.57 6.60 -0.24
N SER A 641 42.17 5.54 0.47
CA SER A 641 42.56 5.32 1.86
C SER A 641 44.00 4.84 2.05
N SER A 642 44.75 4.59 0.96
CA SER A 642 46.16 4.18 1.05
C SER A 642 47.00 4.77 -0.08
N ALA A 643 48.29 5.01 0.19
CA ALA A 643 49.28 5.39 -0.82
C ALA A 643 49.38 4.36 -1.96
N VAL A 644 49.09 3.08 -1.67
CA VAL A 644 49.05 1.97 -2.63
C VAL A 644 47.89 2.12 -3.62
N GLU A 645 46.73 2.60 -3.18
CA GLU A 645 45.56 2.82 -4.06
C GLU A 645 45.78 4.06 -4.95
N ARG A 646 46.43 5.11 -4.45
CA ARG A 646 46.83 6.31 -5.23
C ARG A 646 47.85 5.97 -6.32
N ALA A 647 48.89 5.22 -5.97
CA ALA A 647 49.88 4.73 -6.94
C ALA A 647 49.21 3.88 -8.04
N ARG A 648 48.20 3.09 -7.69
CA ARG A 648 47.50 2.19 -8.63
C ARG A 648 46.62 2.91 -9.66
N THR A 649 45.94 4.00 -9.27
CA THR A 649 45.10 4.79 -10.18
C THR A 649 45.94 5.69 -11.10
N GLN A 650 47.12 6.14 -10.64
CA GLN A 650 48.03 6.98 -11.44
C GLN A 650 48.99 6.19 -12.34
N LEU A 651 49.43 4.98 -11.97
CA LEU A 651 50.48 4.24 -12.71
C LEU A 651 49.97 3.17 -13.70
N CYS A 652 48.72 2.70 -13.59
CA CYS A 652 48.17 1.69 -14.52
C CYS A 652 48.16 2.11 -16.01
N PRO A 653 48.02 3.39 -16.38
CA PRO A 653 48.16 3.82 -17.78
C PRO A 653 49.62 3.94 -18.26
N ALA A 654 50.58 4.11 -17.34
CA ALA A 654 51.98 4.40 -17.67
C ALA A 654 52.84 3.15 -17.88
N ILE A 655 52.41 1.99 -17.37
CA ILE A 655 53.10 0.71 -17.54
C ILE A 655 52.28 -0.17 -18.49
N THR A 656 52.55 -0.06 -19.79
CA THR A 656 51.92 -0.90 -20.82
C THR A 656 52.54 -2.31 -20.82
N ALA A 657 51.82 -3.28 -21.40
CA ALA A 657 52.34 -4.64 -21.58
C ALA A 657 53.65 -4.64 -22.38
N GLU A 658 53.74 -3.79 -23.41
CA GLU A 658 54.95 -3.59 -24.22
C GLU A 658 56.13 -3.05 -23.40
N THR A 659 55.91 -2.08 -22.51
CA THR A 659 56.97 -1.57 -21.64
C THR A 659 57.42 -2.62 -20.62
N LEU A 660 56.52 -3.43 -20.08
CA LEU A 660 56.88 -4.54 -19.18
C LEU A 660 57.64 -5.65 -19.90
N GLU A 661 57.24 -6.00 -21.12
CA GLU A 661 57.95 -6.98 -21.95
C GLU A 661 59.33 -6.46 -22.35
N GLN A 662 59.45 -5.19 -22.74
CA GLN A 662 60.73 -4.56 -23.04
C GLN A 662 61.66 -4.53 -21.83
N LEU A 663 61.19 -4.13 -20.65
CA LEU A 663 62.03 -4.03 -19.44
C LEU A 663 62.37 -5.41 -18.84
N TYR A 664 61.42 -6.35 -18.82
CA TYR A 664 61.58 -7.66 -18.19
C TYR A 664 62.15 -8.73 -19.13
N VAL A 665 61.74 -8.77 -20.39
CA VAL A 665 62.17 -9.77 -21.37
C VAL A 665 63.39 -9.27 -22.14
N GLN A 666 63.33 -8.08 -22.76
CA GLN A 666 64.39 -7.58 -23.64
C GLN A 666 65.59 -6.98 -22.87
N GLN A 667 65.35 -6.18 -21.83
CA GLN A 667 66.41 -5.51 -21.05
C GLN A 667 66.86 -6.32 -19.81
N GLY A 668 66.14 -7.38 -19.45
CA GLY A 668 66.55 -8.31 -18.40
C GLY A 668 66.50 -7.79 -16.96
N LEU A 669 65.79 -6.70 -16.70
CA LEU A 669 65.65 -6.13 -15.37
C LEU A 669 64.85 -7.06 -14.43
N ASN A 670 65.26 -7.14 -13.17
CA ASN A 670 64.56 -7.93 -12.18
C ASN A 670 63.34 -7.19 -11.60
N LEU A 671 62.42 -7.93 -10.97
CA LEU A 671 61.15 -7.38 -10.46
C LEU A 671 61.33 -6.23 -9.45
N ASN A 672 62.44 -6.19 -8.72
CA ASN A 672 62.73 -5.11 -7.76
C ASN A 672 63.23 -3.84 -8.49
N GLN A 673 64.03 -4.00 -9.55
CA GLN A 673 64.53 -2.87 -10.35
C GLN A 673 63.39 -2.19 -11.12
N ILE A 674 62.51 -2.99 -11.73
CA ILE A 674 61.29 -2.47 -12.37
C ILE A 674 60.41 -1.79 -11.32
N ALA A 675 60.28 -2.38 -10.13
CA ALA A 675 59.50 -1.78 -9.06
C ALA A 675 60.06 -0.41 -8.61
N ALA A 676 61.38 -0.28 -8.50
CA ALA A 676 62.04 0.97 -8.15
C ALA A 676 61.87 2.05 -9.23
N GLN A 677 61.95 1.68 -10.51
CA GLN A 677 61.85 2.61 -11.63
C GLN A 677 60.47 3.27 -11.75
N PHE A 678 59.41 2.57 -11.33
CA PHE A 678 58.03 3.08 -11.37
C PHE A 678 57.45 3.41 -9.98
N GLY A 679 58.28 3.47 -8.94
CA GLY A 679 57.82 3.79 -7.58
C GLY A 679 56.75 2.83 -7.03
N THR A 680 56.85 1.54 -7.37
CA THR A 680 55.88 0.50 -7.01
C THR A 680 56.55 -0.66 -6.25
N THR A 681 55.81 -1.74 -5.96
CA THR A 681 56.34 -2.90 -5.24
C THR A 681 56.60 -4.09 -6.18
N ARG A 682 57.56 -4.96 -5.83
CA ARG A 682 57.85 -6.21 -6.58
C ARG A 682 56.62 -7.09 -6.80
N PHE A 683 55.68 -7.08 -5.84
CA PHE A 683 54.45 -7.86 -5.91
C PHE A 683 53.47 -7.28 -6.92
N THR A 684 53.44 -5.94 -7.06
CA THR A 684 52.66 -5.27 -8.10
C THR A 684 53.20 -5.61 -9.49
N VAL A 685 54.52 -5.53 -9.69
CA VAL A 685 55.18 -5.89 -10.97
C VAL A 685 54.97 -7.36 -11.33
N ALA A 686 55.17 -8.29 -10.39
CA ALA A 686 54.93 -9.72 -10.61
C ALA A 686 53.48 -10.00 -11.04
N ARG A 687 52.51 -9.29 -10.46
CA ARG A 687 51.08 -9.45 -10.79
C ARG A 687 50.74 -8.84 -12.14
N LEU A 688 51.45 -7.80 -12.59
CA LEU A 688 51.29 -7.20 -13.93
C LEU A 688 51.90 -8.11 -15.02
N LEU A 689 53.07 -8.70 -14.78
CA LEU A 689 53.65 -9.69 -15.71
C LEU A 689 52.76 -10.93 -15.85
N HIS A 690 52.15 -11.38 -14.74
CA HIS A 690 51.18 -12.47 -14.78
C HIS A 690 49.85 -12.08 -15.47
N ARG A 691 49.44 -10.81 -15.39
CA ARG A 691 48.28 -10.26 -16.13
C ARG A 691 48.51 -10.32 -17.65
N ASP A 692 49.74 -10.06 -18.08
CA ASP A 692 50.10 -9.92 -19.50
C ASP A 692 50.62 -11.23 -20.11
N GLY A 693 50.55 -12.35 -19.37
CA GLY A 693 50.94 -13.68 -19.87
C GLY A 693 52.45 -13.90 -19.99
N VAL A 694 53.27 -13.00 -19.44
CA VAL A 694 54.73 -13.11 -19.49
C VAL A 694 55.21 -14.10 -18.42
N VAL A 695 55.88 -15.17 -18.86
CA VAL A 695 56.44 -16.19 -17.97
C VAL A 695 57.53 -15.56 -17.10
N ILE A 696 57.29 -15.53 -15.78
CA ILE A 696 58.28 -15.05 -14.82
C ILE A 696 59.46 -16.01 -14.86
N ARG A 697 60.67 -15.49 -15.13
CA ARG A 697 61.92 -16.24 -15.12
C ARG A 697 62.02 -17.04 -13.81
N HIS A 698 61.95 -18.36 -13.90
CA HIS A 698 62.22 -19.22 -12.76
C HIS A 698 63.69 -19.05 -12.35
N ARG A 699 63.96 -18.97 -11.04
CA ARG A 699 65.33 -19.09 -10.54
C ARG A 699 65.88 -20.45 -10.99
N PRO A 700 67.15 -20.55 -11.44
CA PRO A 700 67.77 -21.85 -11.61
C PRO A 700 67.69 -22.62 -10.28
N PRO A 701 67.46 -23.94 -10.33
CA PRO A 701 67.49 -24.77 -9.14
C PRO A 701 68.86 -24.63 -8.45
N PRO A 702 68.94 -24.77 -7.12
CA PRO A 702 70.22 -24.76 -6.43
C PRO A 702 71.12 -25.87 -7.01
N PRO A 703 72.45 -25.63 -7.12
CA PRO A 703 73.39 -26.68 -7.52
C PRO A 703 73.30 -27.87 -6.56
N ASP A 704 73.60 -29.07 -7.04
CA ASP A 704 73.45 -30.28 -6.23
C ASP A 704 74.39 -30.30 -5.01
N GLY A 705 74.13 -31.22 -4.08
CA GLY A 705 74.91 -31.35 -2.85
C GLY A 705 76.36 -31.73 -3.07
N ASP A 706 76.68 -32.43 -4.17
CA ASP A 706 78.01 -32.92 -4.51
C ASP A 706 78.88 -31.77 -5.05
N TRP A 707 78.31 -30.87 -5.86
CA TRP A 707 78.97 -29.64 -6.28
C TRP A 707 79.30 -28.74 -5.07
N LEU A 708 78.37 -28.62 -4.12
CA LEU A 708 78.60 -27.83 -2.90
C LEU A 708 79.65 -28.47 -1.98
N TYR A 709 79.70 -29.81 -1.92
CA TYR A 709 80.75 -30.57 -1.22
C TYR A 709 82.12 -30.32 -1.86
N GLU A 710 82.22 -30.39 -3.18
CA GLU A 710 83.46 -30.19 -3.91
C GLU A 710 84.00 -28.75 -3.72
N GLN A 711 83.15 -27.73 -3.83
CA GLN A 711 83.58 -26.34 -3.75
C GLN A 711 83.94 -25.91 -2.32
N HIS A 712 83.17 -26.33 -1.31
CA HIS A 712 83.35 -25.87 0.07
C HIS A 712 84.28 -26.78 0.92
N ILE A 713 84.19 -28.10 0.76
CA ILE A 713 84.95 -29.08 1.56
C ILE A 713 86.26 -29.46 0.86
N ILE A 714 86.21 -29.83 -0.44
CA ILE A 714 87.39 -30.29 -1.18
C ILE A 714 88.28 -29.11 -1.61
N LYS A 715 87.70 -28.08 -2.23
CA LYS A 715 88.42 -26.89 -2.75
C LYS A 715 88.62 -25.78 -1.71
N ARG A 716 88.08 -25.94 -0.48
CA ARG A 716 88.17 -25.01 0.66
C ARG A 716 87.82 -23.55 0.34
N ARG A 717 86.92 -23.30 -0.61
CA ARG A 717 86.48 -21.93 -0.97
C ARG A 717 85.54 -21.37 0.08
N THR A 718 85.60 -20.05 0.30
CA THR A 718 84.74 -19.39 1.28
C THR A 718 83.30 -19.30 0.77
N LEU A 719 82.33 -19.20 1.68
CA LEU A 719 80.93 -19.04 1.32
C LEU A 719 80.65 -17.74 0.56
N ALA A 720 81.54 -16.73 0.67
CA ALA A 720 81.47 -15.49 -0.08
C ALA A 720 81.92 -15.70 -1.54
N ASP A 721 83.04 -16.40 -1.77
CA ASP A 721 83.53 -16.67 -3.13
C ASP A 721 82.57 -17.58 -3.92
N ILE A 722 81.94 -18.54 -3.23
CA ILE A 722 80.91 -19.41 -3.82
C ILE A 722 79.64 -18.60 -4.14
N ALA A 723 79.32 -17.59 -3.33
CA ALA A 723 78.17 -16.72 -3.54
C ALA A 723 78.37 -15.77 -4.74
N ASP A 724 79.58 -15.23 -4.89
CA ASP A 724 79.95 -14.34 -6.00
C ASP A 724 79.97 -15.08 -7.34
N GLU A 725 80.51 -16.31 -7.39
CA GLU A 725 80.50 -17.13 -8.62
C GLU A 725 79.09 -17.63 -8.98
N ALA A 726 78.29 -18.00 -7.98
CA ALA A 726 76.92 -18.43 -8.21
C ALA A 726 75.92 -17.27 -8.39
N GLY A 727 76.37 -16.01 -8.31
CA GLY A 727 75.55 -14.81 -8.48
C GLY A 727 74.43 -14.67 -7.43
N VAL A 728 74.64 -15.19 -6.22
CA VAL A 728 73.67 -15.19 -5.11
C VAL A 728 74.24 -14.50 -3.87
N GLN A 729 73.37 -14.20 -2.91
CA GLN A 729 73.80 -13.64 -1.62
C GLN A 729 74.39 -14.75 -0.72
N PRO A 730 75.44 -14.49 0.09
CA PRO A 730 76.08 -15.50 0.96
C PRO A 730 75.13 -16.25 1.90
N ARG A 731 74.01 -15.61 2.31
CA ARG A 731 72.94 -16.25 3.09
C ARG A 731 72.25 -17.42 2.37
N ALA A 732 72.16 -17.37 1.03
CA ALA A 732 71.59 -18.46 0.23
C ALA A 732 72.52 -19.69 0.21
N VAL A 733 73.83 -19.48 0.06
CA VAL A 733 74.84 -20.54 0.11
C VAL A 733 74.91 -21.18 1.50
N HIS A 734 74.75 -20.39 2.57
CA HIS A 734 74.66 -20.89 3.94
C HIS A 734 73.43 -21.80 4.14
N ALA A 735 72.28 -21.43 3.56
CA ALA A 735 71.09 -22.27 3.58
C ALA A 735 71.26 -23.57 2.77
N TRP A 736 72.01 -23.55 1.67
CA TRP A 736 72.39 -24.75 0.91
C TRP A 736 73.32 -25.67 1.71
N LYS A 737 74.35 -25.11 2.37
CA LYS A 737 75.26 -25.87 3.25
C LYS A 737 74.49 -26.60 4.34
N LYS A 738 73.57 -25.92 5.03
CA LYS A 738 72.73 -26.52 6.08
C LYS A 738 71.82 -27.63 5.56
N ARG A 739 71.40 -27.55 4.29
CA ARG A 739 70.47 -28.48 3.67
C ARG A 739 71.15 -29.72 3.08
N HIS A 740 72.38 -29.60 2.59
CA HIS A 740 73.07 -30.65 1.82
C HIS A 740 74.31 -31.25 2.51
N LEU A 741 75.01 -30.50 3.39
CA LEU A 741 76.28 -30.89 4.02
C LEU A 741 76.15 -31.08 5.54
N GLY A 742 75.05 -31.69 6.00
CA GLY A 742 74.72 -31.85 7.42
C GLY A 742 75.92 -32.21 8.31
N ALA A 743 75.99 -31.56 9.47
CA ALA A 743 77.11 -31.60 10.41
C ALA A 743 77.57 -33.03 10.75
N ALA A 744 78.78 -33.38 10.31
CA ALA A 744 79.52 -34.54 10.78
C ALA A 744 80.99 -34.14 10.95
N GLU A 745 81.39 -33.87 12.19
CA GLU A 745 82.68 -34.29 12.74
C GLU A 745 82.49 -34.55 14.23
N SER A 746 82.89 -35.75 14.62
CA SER A 746 82.60 -36.51 15.83
C SER A 746 83.79 -36.51 16.79
N ASP A 747 83.48 -36.53 18.10
CA ASP A 747 84.17 -37.22 19.21
C ASP A 747 85.66 -36.87 19.48
N VAL A 748 86.18 -36.81 20.71
CA VAL A 748 86.02 -37.65 21.90
C VAL A 748 86.50 -36.86 23.13
N ALA A 749 85.74 -36.89 24.23
CA ALA A 749 86.24 -37.16 25.59
C ALA A 749 85.06 -37.24 26.56
N ALA A 750 84.72 -38.46 26.95
CA ALA A 750 83.76 -38.75 28.00
C ALA A 750 84.33 -38.38 29.39
N ASP A 751 83.55 -37.68 30.23
CA ASP A 751 83.16 -38.18 31.55
C ASP A 751 82.06 -37.30 32.20
N ARG A 752 81.17 -37.95 32.96
CA ARG A 752 80.25 -37.45 34.01
C ARG A 752 78.83 -36.90 33.68
N PRO A 753 77.87 -37.12 34.61
CA PRO A 753 76.54 -37.62 34.27
C PRO A 753 75.41 -36.59 34.37
N ARG A 754 74.32 -36.99 33.70
CA ARG A 754 73.01 -36.35 33.57
C ARG A 754 72.50 -35.61 34.82
N SER A 755 72.07 -34.37 34.58
CA SER A 755 70.93 -33.75 35.25
C SER A 755 70.11 -32.94 34.22
N PRO A 756 68.78 -32.83 34.40
CA PRO A 756 67.84 -32.65 33.29
C PRO A 756 67.47 -31.18 33.06
N SER A 757 67.64 -30.70 31.83
CA SER A 757 66.95 -29.51 31.32
C SER A 757 66.04 -29.94 30.16
N GLY A 758 64.74 -30.09 30.46
CA GLY A 758 63.73 -30.48 29.48
C GLY A 758 63.57 -29.42 28.38
N ARG A 759 63.92 -29.79 27.15
CA ARG A 759 63.47 -29.09 25.93
C ARG A 759 62.01 -29.48 25.68
N PHE A 760 61.10 -28.51 25.68
CA PHE A 760 59.67 -28.71 25.44
C PHE A 760 59.28 -28.52 23.97
N ASP A 761 58.24 -29.24 23.58
CA ASP A 761 57.80 -29.41 22.19
C ASP A 761 56.64 -28.44 21.84
N ARG A 762 56.87 -27.55 20.86
CA ARG A 762 55.86 -26.63 20.32
C ARG A 762 54.71 -27.34 19.60
N SER A 763 54.83 -28.65 19.37
CA SER A 763 53.77 -29.46 18.77
C SER A 763 52.44 -29.40 19.54
N VAL A 764 52.45 -29.08 20.85
CA VAL A 764 51.23 -29.07 21.67
C VAL A 764 50.19 -28.05 21.21
N LEU A 765 50.59 -26.98 20.52
CA LEU A 765 49.70 -25.95 19.96
C LEU A 765 49.23 -26.24 18.53
N GLN A 766 49.71 -27.30 17.88
CA GLN A 766 49.31 -27.68 16.52
C GLN A 766 47.79 -27.83 16.34
N PRO A 767 47.03 -28.43 17.28
CA PRO A 767 45.57 -28.53 17.15
C PRO A 767 44.87 -27.17 17.07
N TRP A 768 45.46 -26.12 17.67
CA TRP A 768 44.96 -24.76 17.57
C TRP A 768 45.31 -24.11 16.22
N PHE A 769 46.55 -24.25 15.74
CA PHE A 769 46.96 -23.67 14.45
C PHE A 769 46.23 -24.30 13.25
N ALA A 770 45.70 -25.51 13.41
CA ALA A 770 44.83 -26.16 12.43
C ALA A 770 43.42 -25.53 12.34
N GLN A 771 43.04 -24.64 13.27
CA GLN A 771 41.73 -23.96 13.27
C GLN A 771 41.80 -22.60 12.58
N ASP A 772 40.84 -22.30 11.72
CA ASP A 772 40.78 -21.08 10.88
C ASP A 772 40.33 -19.80 11.66
N THR A 773 40.57 -19.73 12.98
CA THR A 773 39.98 -18.68 13.84
C THR A 773 41.04 -17.81 14.53
N PRO A 774 41.26 -16.55 14.10
CA PRO A 774 42.04 -15.59 14.87
C PRO A 774 41.18 -15.03 16.00
N SER A 775 41.47 -15.41 17.25
CA SER A 775 40.63 -15.06 18.39
C SER A 775 41.45 -14.95 19.69
N PRO A 776 41.14 -14.02 20.60
CA PRO A 776 41.89 -13.80 21.85
C PRO A 776 41.73 -14.93 22.90
N TRP A 777 41.30 -16.12 22.49
CA TRP A 777 40.96 -17.22 23.41
C TRP A 777 42.17 -17.78 24.14
N LEU A 778 43.30 -17.96 23.45
CA LEU A 778 44.55 -18.41 24.07
C LEU A 778 45.04 -17.41 25.11
N THR A 779 45.01 -16.11 24.80
CA THR A 779 45.36 -15.03 25.74
C THR A 779 44.40 -15.02 26.94
N HIS A 780 43.10 -15.14 26.70
CA HIS A 780 42.12 -15.23 27.79
C HIS A 780 42.33 -16.47 28.67
N TYR A 781 42.79 -17.58 28.12
CA TYR A 781 43.11 -18.78 28.90
C TYR A 781 44.28 -18.55 29.84
N VAL A 782 45.40 -18.00 29.32
CA VAL A 782 46.57 -17.67 30.16
C VAL A 782 46.20 -16.65 31.23
N GLU A 783 45.40 -15.64 30.88
CA GLU A 783 44.94 -14.65 31.86
C GLU A 783 44.01 -15.25 32.91
N THR A 784 43.18 -16.23 32.54
CA THR A 784 42.30 -16.93 33.49
C THR A 784 43.07 -17.67 34.57
N LEU A 785 44.26 -18.19 34.26
CA LEU A 785 45.13 -18.88 35.23
C LEU A 785 45.72 -17.94 36.29
N ARG A 786 45.73 -16.63 36.04
CA ARG A 786 46.24 -15.62 36.99
C ARG A 786 45.25 -15.25 38.09
N HIS A 787 44.03 -15.78 38.03
CA HIS A 787 42.96 -15.45 38.97
C HIS A 787 42.40 -16.70 39.67
N PRO A 788 42.01 -16.59 40.96
CA PRO A 788 41.58 -17.73 41.75
C PRO A 788 40.22 -18.31 41.32
N THR A 789 39.39 -17.53 40.61
CA THR A 789 38.07 -17.96 40.11
C THR A 789 37.81 -17.46 38.69
N MET A 790 36.98 -18.22 37.94
CA MET A 790 36.49 -17.81 36.62
C MET A 790 35.73 -16.48 36.63
N GLN A 791 35.13 -16.13 37.77
CA GLN A 791 34.36 -14.89 37.91
C GLN A 791 35.31 -13.69 38.04
N ALA A 792 36.38 -13.81 38.82
CA ALA A 792 37.43 -12.79 38.92
C ALA A 792 38.15 -12.58 37.57
N ALA A 793 38.48 -13.67 36.88
CA ALA A 793 39.09 -13.60 35.53
C ALA A 793 38.18 -12.91 34.51
N ALA A 794 36.88 -13.23 34.50
CA ALA A 794 35.93 -12.62 33.57
C ALA A 794 35.74 -11.11 33.83
N GLN A 795 35.73 -10.70 35.11
CA GLN A 795 35.65 -9.30 35.50
C GLN A 795 36.91 -8.52 35.06
N HIS A 796 38.10 -9.10 35.26
CA HIS A 796 39.36 -8.49 34.82
C HIS A 796 39.42 -8.33 33.29
N LEU A 797 38.94 -9.34 32.55
CA LEU A 797 38.90 -9.34 31.09
C LEU A 797 37.75 -8.50 30.48
N GLY A 798 36.87 -7.89 31.30
CA GLY A 798 35.74 -7.10 30.83
C GLY A 798 34.68 -7.91 30.05
N ILE A 799 34.57 -9.22 30.29
CA ILE A 799 33.63 -10.11 29.59
C ILE A 799 32.67 -10.81 30.55
N LYS A 800 31.49 -11.22 30.04
CA LYS A 800 30.53 -11.98 30.86
C LYS A 800 31.14 -13.34 31.27
N PRO A 801 30.98 -13.80 32.53
CA PRO A 801 31.50 -15.09 32.99
C PRO A 801 31.04 -16.29 32.16
N ALA A 802 29.82 -16.23 31.60
CA ALA A 802 29.31 -17.25 30.68
C ALA A 802 30.12 -17.32 29.37
N THR A 803 30.54 -16.17 28.84
CA THR A 803 31.35 -16.06 27.63
C THR A 803 32.75 -16.63 27.85
N LEU A 804 33.39 -16.33 28.99
CA LEU A 804 34.69 -16.91 29.32
C LEU A 804 34.58 -18.44 29.46
N ARG A 805 33.54 -18.93 30.15
CA ARG A 805 33.29 -20.37 30.33
C ARG A 805 33.07 -21.10 29.00
N TYR A 806 32.38 -20.48 28.06
CA TYR A 806 32.22 -21.00 26.70
C TYR A 806 33.55 -21.11 25.96
N ARG A 807 34.39 -20.07 26.03
CA ARG A 807 35.71 -20.02 25.36
C ARG A 807 36.66 -21.10 25.89
N ILE A 808 36.74 -21.27 27.21
CA ILE A 808 37.55 -22.34 27.80
C ILE A 808 37.04 -23.72 27.36
N ARG A 809 35.73 -23.98 27.39
CA ARG A 809 35.17 -25.25 26.90
C ARG A 809 35.41 -25.50 25.41
N ALA A 810 35.58 -24.44 24.62
CA ALA A 810 35.93 -24.56 23.21
C ALA A 810 37.41 -24.94 23.05
N LEU A 811 38.31 -24.35 23.84
CA LEU A 811 39.72 -24.76 23.88
C LEU A 811 39.88 -26.21 24.34
N GLU A 812 39.20 -26.63 25.41
CA GLU A 812 39.21 -28.03 25.87
C GLU A 812 38.75 -29.01 24.78
N ARG A 813 37.83 -28.60 23.90
CA ARG A 813 37.41 -29.40 22.74
C ARG A 813 38.45 -29.44 21.63
N ILE A 814 39.18 -28.35 21.40
CA ILE A 814 40.25 -28.28 20.40
C ILE A 814 41.44 -29.15 20.81
N PHE A 815 41.81 -29.12 22.09
CA PHE A 815 42.92 -29.91 22.63
C PHE A 815 42.51 -31.32 23.08
N GLY A 816 41.21 -31.66 23.00
CA GLY A 816 40.69 -33.00 23.29
C GLY A 816 40.66 -33.41 24.76
N ALA A 817 41.06 -32.53 25.69
CA ALA A 817 41.08 -32.81 27.13
C ALA A 817 40.83 -31.54 27.98
N PRO A 818 40.41 -31.69 29.25
CA PRO A 818 40.20 -30.56 30.15
C PRO A 818 41.52 -29.82 30.43
N LEU A 819 41.48 -28.49 30.34
CA LEU A 819 42.64 -27.62 30.56
C LEU A 819 42.64 -27.02 31.97
N LEU A 820 41.50 -27.05 32.68
CA LEU A 820 41.33 -26.50 34.02
C LEU A 820 40.63 -27.48 34.96
N LEU A 821 41.16 -27.58 36.17
CA LEU A 821 40.45 -28.10 37.33
C LEU A 821 39.58 -26.97 37.89
N ARG A 822 38.26 -27.13 37.76
CA ARG A 822 37.29 -26.11 38.19
C ARG A 822 37.29 -25.97 39.70
N ALA A 823 37.24 -24.73 40.19
CA ALA A 823 37.13 -24.42 41.60
C ALA A 823 35.93 -25.14 42.25
N ARG A 824 36.18 -25.86 43.35
CA ARG A 824 35.18 -26.38 44.29
C ARG A 824 35.38 -25.67 45.63
N HIS A 825 34.37 -25.66 46.51
CA HIS A 825 34.37 -24.87 47.76
C HIS A 825 35.74 -24.89 48.48
N GLY A 826 36.38 -23.72 48.60
CA GLY A 826 37.67 -23.53 49.28
C GLY A 826 38.94 -23.78 48.44
N LEU A 827 38.83 -24.22 47.19
CA LEU A 827 39.98 -24.51 46.32
C LEU A 827 39.99 -23.63 45.07
N ALA A 828 41.10 -22.92 44.86
CA ALA A 828 41.32 -22.05 43.71
C ALA A 828 41.38 -22.84 42.39
N LEU A 829 41.06 -22.16 41.29
CA LEU A 829 41.21 -22.67 39.93
C LEU A 829 42.68 -23.06 39.67
N ARG A 830 42.91 -24.27 39.15
CA ARG A 830 44.25 -24.76 38.80
C ARG A 830 44.26 -25.35 37.38
N PRO A 831 45.35 -25.20 36.62
CA PRO A 831 45.51 -25.88 35.34
C PRO A 831 45.64 -27.41 35.54
N THR A 832 45.30 -28.18 34.51
CA THR A 832 45.70 -29.60 34.39
C THR A 832 47.14 -29.68 33.87
N ALA A 833 47.78 -30.85 33.88
CA ALA A 833 49.13 -31.02 33.31
C ALA A 833 49.20 -30.53 31.85
N LEU A 834 48.21 -30.90 31.02
CA LEU A 834 48.06 -30.39 29.66
C LEU A 834 47.79 -28.87 29.64
N GLY A 835 47.02 -28.36 30.61
CA GLY A 835 46.77 -26.93 30.77
C GLY A 835 48.03 -26.11 31.06
N GLU A 836 48.95 -26.64 31.88
CA GLU A 836 50.24 -26.01 32.16
C GLU A 836 51.14 -25.99 30.93
N GLU A 837 51.24 -27.12 30.22
CA GLU A 837 52.00 -27.23 28.96
C GLU A 837 51.48 -26.24 27.90
N VAL A 838 50.15 -26.16 27.72
CA VAL A 838 49.51 -25.23 26.80
C VAL A 838 49.72 -23.77 27.25
N ALA A 839 49.58 -23.45 28.54
CA ALA A 839 49.78 -22.10 29.05
C ALA A 839 51.23 -21.63 28.90
N HIS A 840 52.21 -22.52 29.14
CA HIS A 840 53.62 -22.23 28.97
C HIS A 840 53.97 -21.99 27.49
N ALA A 841 53.47 -22.86 26.60
CA ALA A 841 53.65 -22.70 25.16
C ALA A 841 53.02 -21.41 24.63
N ILE A 842 51.85 -21.00 25.15
CA ILE A 842 51.21 -19.72 24.79
C ILE A 842 52.01 -18.53 25.34
N THR A 843 52.53 -18.62 26.56
CA THR A 843 53.29 -17.52 27.18
C THR A 843 54.59 -17.27 26.44
N GLU A 844 55.28 -18.32 25.96
CA GLU A 844 56.42 -18.14 25.05
C GLU A 844 56.01 -17.58 23.68
N LEU A 845 54.89 -18.04 23.11
CA LEU A 845 54.37 -17.52 21.84
C LEU A 845 54.05 -16.02 21.93
N ILE A 846 53.48 -15.58 23.05
CA ILE A 846 53.17 -14.17 23.32
C ILE A 846 54.45 -13.39 23.66
N GLY A 847 55.35 -13.95 24.46
CA GLY A 847 56.63 -13.33 24.85
C GLY A 847 57.59 -13.09 23.69
N LEU A 848 57.55 -13.93 22.64
CA LEU A 848 58.29 -13.71 21.39
C LEU A 848 57.71 -12.58 20.52
N ASN A 849 56.41 -12.31 20.61
CA ASN A 849 55.77 -11.23 19.85
C ASN A 849 55.92 -9.84 20.51
N THR A 850 56.31 -9.75 21.78
CA THR A 850 56.56 -8.47 22.48
C THR A 850 57.98 -7.94 22.36
N VAL A 851 58.94 -8.74 21.88
CA VAL A 851 60.35 -8.32 21.71
C VAL A 851 60.59 -7.65 20.34
N GLU A 852 59.65 -7.72 19.40
CA GLU A 852 59.76 -7.10 18.06
C GLU A 852 59.08 -5.72 17.90
N ALA A 853 58.63 -5.08 18.99
CA ALA A 853 57.99 -3.75 18.94
C ALA A 853 58.78 -2.67 19.72
N GLY A 854 59.88 -2.22 19.12
CA GLY A 854 60.34 -0.83 19.09
C GLY A 854 60.56 -0.05 20.41
N GLN A 855 61.83 0.17 20.74
CA GLN A 855 62.29 1.41 21.39
C GLN A 855 61.88 2.64 20.57
N PRO A 856 61.41 3.74 21.19
CA PRO A 856 61.49 5.06 20.61
C PRO A 856 62.72 5.83 21.12
N SER A 857 63.30 6.61 20.23
CA SER A 857 64.35 7.59 20.46
C SER A 857 63.87 8.75 21.34
N THR A 858 64.36 8.81 22.57
CA THR A 858 65.00 9.95 23.29
C THR A 858 65.16 9.57 24.74
#